data_AF-A0A1L9U409-F1
#
_entry.id   AF-A0A1L9U409-F1
#
_cell.length_a   1.000
_cell.length_b   1.000
_cell.length_c   1.000
_cell.angle_alpha   90.00
_cell.angle_beta   90.00
_cell.angle_gamma   90.00
#
_symmetry.space_group_name_H-M   'P 1'
#
loop_
_entity.id
_entity.type
_entity.pdbx_description
1 polymer ?
#
loop_
_entity_poly.entity_id
_entity_poly.type
_entity_poly.pdbx_seq_one_letter_code
_entity_poly.pdbx_strand_id
1 'polypeptide(L)'
;MDSLSNSISDLGLFLDRSIQTSTDQDRETPINVAQEIHVATAHAVGEVVIADMARRTAATDVCRTVMQRPSAASMQTPRVRGVLSMSAACGTTEEFCGDNCQSNCVLNPQPPLGGAPVGIRQNKMIGYYESWSARKACHKVAPTDLPLDALTHVNFAFAYIEPSTYQVATMDESTPATLFQDTTNVKSIKQDIKVFVSIGGWTFSDNGTSTQPLFGEIAADAAKRQTFANNVVHFMKQYGFDGVDIDWEYPGAPDRRGNPEDTDNYVLLLKTMREAFDASGSTYGLTFTAPSSYWYLRWFDLPNMVKYADWINLMSYDLHGAWDATNPIGSIVQAHTNLTEIKLAADLFWRVNIPPSKVVMGFGFYGRSFTLSDPSCTDPGCPFSGASEPGPCSDAGGILAYYEIMAALDGSTSSSKRATISPTHDKTAAVNYFTFDKNQWVSYDDATTFKQKVDWADSVGLGGGMIWASDLDTDKYTAHGALTGKTIQSNPSLQAVNKALSNPVAVVEDLAGSNGQNCFVYKGKCVNLNDNKAMSDACGPGNTVVGWDDDGCGKKSCHCGKPVCCPTNSAPKSCIWRGDDNGGGAGSDCSAQCRPGELNIKGIRSSWGGGFLNDGDTDKCGRGWKVFCCPDPDYATVTKGCSYAKCRSSCPTGTSEAFKKYDDCWFGGQSYCCPDPVELTGCHWEGGTGGADCANANCNATEVEVDRATYGDQSTACDWNRQKAMCCTIKTAPPKPATCSADLCKTFPGYCSTDDNDEGANDWAKRDLALLRGSDKSLSLEKRGNAETYYPKHIRGVRVIAWAYPALRALYNEYPALYQILRRWFRLIPGYCVAPSINSGTFARENQVPSSDLADLEAEHPIDRQLAVYFLDSTVTGVLPSGDQSSLPTIDPELLRQVWLADNEALGNEARIGGPNGIQPNTPNDRFMEAFGSDTYPYPFIGVGRDINGAKGRIMKGSVPCALTRIDTMATTAVESDSQDDVDTLLQSIRVAFAVFDYLNDPEVSIRFNAVRQQIYLQATYIERDAGIPNFAAWWDQWLTNYLATTQERIRSWARDAINRAAAPFVQAHNEEVDLFTYAQVIGALEAMLEEVDNIRFPPDTSMRNPQP
;
A
#
# COMPACT_ATOMS: atom_id res chain seq x y z
N MET A 1 -67.51 -32.35 4.36
CA MET A 1 -67.31 -32.12 2.92
C MET A 1 -65.83 -32.28 2.66
N ASP A 2 -65.27 -33.48 2.56
CA ASP A 2 -65.70 -34.72 1.85
C ASP A 2 -65.47 -34.62 0.33
N SER A 3 -64.95 -35.61 -0.40
CA SER A 3 -64.10 -36.78 -0.07
C SER A 3 -63.79 -37.57 -1.36
N LEU A 4 -62.78 -38.48 -1.35
CA LEU A 4 -62.60 -39.62 -2.29
C LEU A 4 -62.26 -39.28 -3.78
N SER A 5 -61.66 -40.13 -4.63
CA SER A 5 -60.79 -41.34 -4.52
C SER A 5 -60.33 -41.71 -5.96
N ASN A 6 -59.19 -42.34 -6.28
CA ASN A 6 -58.71 -43.72 -6.05
C ASN A 6 -57.22 -43.80 -6.55
N SER A 7 -56.23 -44.47 -5.92
CA SER A 7 -56.00 -45.93 -5.73
C SER A 7 -55.78 -46.68 -7.07
N ILE A 8 -54.84 -47.62 -7.29
CA ILE A 8 -54.19 -48.75 -6.55
C ILE A 8 -52.73 -48.92 -7.14
N SER A 9 -51.65 -49.58 -6.63
CA SER A 9 -51.29 -50.58 -5.56
C SER A 9 -49.79 -50.52 -5.14
N ASP A 10 -49.47 -50.96 -3.91
CA ASP A 10 -48.47 -51.97 -3.43
C ASP A 10 -47.05 -52.18 -4.02
N LEU A 11 -46.02 -52.70 -3.30
CA LEU A 11 -45.61 -52.73 -1.86
C LEU A 11 -44.23 -53.47 -1.75
N GLY A 12 -43.25 -53.03 -0.94
CA GLY A 12 -42.04 -53.83 -0.62
C GLY A 12 -40.86 -53.07 0.02
N LEU A 13 -40.00 -53.74 0.81
CA LEU A 13 -38.92 -53.14 1.62
C LEU A 13 -37.62 -54.01 1.72
N PHE A 14 -36.51 -53.34 2.07
CA PHE A 14 -35.24 -53.83 2.69
C PHE A 14 -34.02 -54.38 1.87
N LEU A 15 -32.88 -53.68 2.08
CA LEU A 15 -31.48 -54.10 2.38
C LEU A 15 -30.56 -54.93 1.42
N ASP A 16 -29.49 -54.25 0.99
CA ASP A 16 -28.03 -54.53 1.13
C ASP A 16 -27.23 -55.63 0.35
N ARG A 17 -25.98 -55.28 -0.01
CA ARG A 17 -24.73 -56.07 -0.31
C ARG A 17 -24.63 -57.21 -1.37
N SER A 18 -24.08 -56.83 -2.56
CA SER A 18 -22.69 -57.17 -3.05
C SER A 18 -22.23 -58.55 -3.64
N ILE A 19 -21.20 -58.49 -4.54
CA ILE A 19 -20.09 -59.47 -4.87
C ILE A 19 -20.17 -60.49 -6.08
N GLN A 20 -19.26 -60.30 -7.07
CA GLN A 20 -18.27 -61.17 -7.83
C GLN A 20 -18.43 -62.72 -8.06
N THR A 21 -17.75 -63.47 -8.98
CA THR A 21 -17.09 -63.34 -10.35
C THR A 21 -16.53 -64.73 -10.81
N SER A 22 -16.42 -65.07 -12.13
CA SER A 22 -15.61 -66.21 -12.67
C SER A 22 -15.30 -66.17 -14.21
N THR A 23 -14.63 -67.20 -14.79
CA THR A 23 -13.77 -67.10 -16.02
C THR A 23 -13.61 -68.36 -16.93
N ASP A 24 -13.42 -68.13 -18.25
CA ASP A 24 -12.53 -68.79 -19.28
C ASP A 24 -12.72 -70.19 -19.98
N GLN A 25 -12.09 -70.27 -21.19
CA GLN A 25 -11.49 -71.38 -21.99
C GLN A 25 -12.16 -72.20 -23.17
N ASP A 26 -11.39 -72.26 -24.28
CA ASP A 26 -11.27 -73.24 -25.42
C ASP A 26 -12.35 -73.38 -26.57
N ARG A 27 -12.19 -74.35 -27.53
CA ARG A 27 -12.19 -74.12 -29.02
C ARG A 27 -13.12 -75.04 -29.90
N GLU A 28 -13.13 -75.13 -31.26
CA GLU A 28 -12.26 -74.60 -32.38
C GLU A 28 -12.95 -74.28 -33.76
N THR A 29 -12.89 -75.13 -34.82
CA THR A 29 -13.17 -74.80 -36.27
C THR A 29 -14.00 -75.90 -37.00
N PRO A 30 -14.66 -75.72 -38.21
CA PRO A 30 -14.21 -74.95 -39.40
C PRO A 30 -15.22 -74.25 -40.38
N ILE A 31 -14.68 -73.31 -41.19
CA ILE A 31 -15.05 -72.86 -42.57
C ILE A 31 -16.56 -72.64 -42.87
N ASN A 32 -17.05 -71.40 -43.02
CA ASN A 32 -16.74 -70.49 -44.15
C ASN A 32 -17.13 -69.03 -43.84
N VAL A 33 -16.57 -68.04 -44.57
CA VAL A 33 -16.84 -66.58 -44.43
C VAL A 33 -16.56 -66.04 -43.02
N ALA A 34 -15.31 -65.69 -42.74
CA ALA A 34 -14.88 -64.97 -41.53
C ALA A 34 -14.65 -63.46 -41.85
N GLN A 35 -14.54 -62.54 -40.89
CA GLN A 35 -14.21 -62.69 -39.47
C GLN A 35 -14.67 -61.45 -38.67
N GLU A 36 -15.27 -61.62 -37.48
CA GLU A 36 -15.64 -60.53 -36.56
C GLU A 36 -14.89 -60.65 -35.23
N ILE A 37 -14.53 -59.52 -34.60
CA ILE A 37 -13.90 -59.44 -33.27
C ILE A 37 -14.45 -58.21 -32.53
N HIS A 38 -14.65 -58.33 -31.22
CA HIS A 38 -15.06 -57.24 -30.33
C HIS A 38 -13.97 -56.93 -29.28
N VAL A 39 -13.81 -55.64 -28.94
CA VAL A 39 -12.90 -55.10 -27.91
C VAL A 39 -11.43 -55.58 -27.98
N ALA A 40 -10.62 -54.93 -28.83
CA ALA A 40 -9.18 -54.80 -28.58
C ALA A 40 -8.56 -53.57 -29.29
N THR A 41 -7.39 -53.22 -28.79
CA THR A 41 -6.44 -52.18 -29.18
C THR A 41 -6.04 -52.07 -30.66
N ALA A 42 -5.91 -50.81 -31.12
CA ALA A 42 -4.78 -50.28 -31.91
C ALA A 42 -4.55 -50.74 -33.38
N HIS A 43 -3.50 -50.15 -33.98
CA HIS A 43 -2.89 -50.49 -35.27
C HIS A 43 -3.75 -50.42 -36.56
N ALA A 44 -4.42 -49.29 -36.78
CA ALA A 44 -4.81 -48.84 -38.14
C ALA A 44 -4.22 -47.47 -38.57
N VAL A 45 -3.66 -46.70 -37.62
CA VAL A 45 -2.86 -45.47 -37.88
C VAL A 45 -1.35 -45.74 -37.71
N GLY A 46 -1.01 -46.95 -37.26
CA GLY A 46 0.32 -47.31 -36.73
C GLY A 46 1.44 -47.52 -37.75
N GLU A 47 1.18 -47.58 -39.06
CA GLU A 47 2.25 -47.76 -40.06
C GLU A 47 2.52 -46.52 -40.91
N VAL A 48 1.50 -45.71 -41.25
CA VAL A 48 1.73 -44.43 -41.95
C VAL A 48 2.45 -43.45 -41.02
N VAL A 49 2.08 -43.41 -39.73
CA VAL A 49 2.79 -42.58 -38.74
C VAL A 49 4.16 -43.15 -38.40
N ILE A 50 4.35 -44.47 -38.31
CA ILE A 50 5.70 -45.03 -38.11
C ILE A 50 6.59 -44.85 -39.36
N ALA A 51 6.04 -44.85 -40.58
CA ALA A 51 6.81 -44.54 -41.79
C ALA A 51 7.23 -43.07 -41.86
N ASP A 52 6.36 -42.11 -41.49
CA ASP A 52 6.73 -40.70 -41.45
C ASP A 52 7.67 -40.38 -40.26
N MET A 53 7.40 -40.96 -39.08
CA MET A 53 8.31 -40.85 -37.93
C MET A 53 9.66 -41.50 -38.22
N ALA A 54 9.75 -42.67 -38.85
CA ALA A 54 11.03 -43.28 -39.21
C ALA A 54 11.82 -42.43 -40.23
N ARG A 55 11.14 -41.77 -41.18
CA ARG A 55 11.77 -40.79 -42.09
C ARG A 55 12.24 -39.54 -41.36
N ARG A 56 11.49 -39.04 -40.38
CA ARG A 56 11.91 -37.92 -39.51
C ARG A 56 13.09 -38.31 -38.62
N THR A 57 13.04 -39.45 -37.93
CA THR A 57 14.15 -39.94 -37.08
C THR A 57 15.43 -40.17 -37.88
N ALA A 58 15.31 -40.71 -39.11
CA ALA A 58 16.46 -40.83 -40.01
C ALA A 58 17.07 -39.46 -40.38
N ALA A 59 16.26 -38.41 -40.53
CA ALA A 59 16.76 -37.04 -40.69
C ALA A 59 17.43 -36.51 -39.41
N THR A 60 16.89 -36.80 -38.23
CA THR A 60 17.49 -36.39 -36.95
C THR A 60 18.84 -37.05 -36.69
N ASP A 61 18.99 -38.34 -36.99
CA ASP A 61 20.25 -39.07 -36.78
C ASP A 61 21.33 -38.71 -37.80
N VAL A 62 20.97 -38.24 -39.01
CA VAL A 62 21.94 -37.62 -39.95
C VAL A 62 22.55 -36.36 -39.33
N CYS A 63 21.75 -35.47 -38.73
CA CYS A 63 22.30 -34.30 -38.02
C CYS A 63 23.14 -34.70 -36.79
N ARG A 64 22.70 -35.69 -36.02
CA ARG A 64 23.43 -36.20 -34.85
C ARG A 64 24.81 -36.80 -35.21
N THR A 65 24.93 -37.41 -36.39
CA THR A 65 26.17 -38.07 -36.85
C THR A 65 27.28 -37.05 -37.19
N VAL A 66 26.94 -35.85 -37.65
CA VAL A 66 27.92 -34.82 -38.05
C VAL A 66 28.58 -34.13 -36.85
N MET A 67 27.96 -34.13 -35.67
CA MET A 67 28.52 -33.51 -34.46
C MET A 67 29.56 -34.36 -33.71
N GLN A 68 29.98 -35.52 -34.24
CA GLN A 68 31.11 -36.27 -33.68
C GLN A 68 32.47 -35.69 -34.10
N ARG A 69 32.95 -34.73 -33.28
CA ARG A 69 34.35 -34.27 -33.10
C ARG A 69 35.36 -34.59 -34.22
N PRO A 70 35.71 -33.64 -35.09
CA PRO A 70 37.08 -33.56 -35.59
C PRO A 70 38.00 -33.04 -34.46
N SER A 71 39.27 -33.47 -34.44
CA SER A 71 40.19 -33.07 -33.36
C SER A 71 40.68 -31.62 -33.50
N ALA A 72 41.17 -31.02 -32.41
CA ALA A 72 41.56 -29.60 -32.33
C ALA A 72 42.60 -29.15 -33.39
N ALA A 73 43.37 -30.08 -33.95
CA ALA A 73 44.31 -29.82 -35.04
C ALA A 73 43.65 -29.37 -36.37
N SER A 74 42.34 -29.62 -36.55
CA SER A 74 41.61 -29.31 -37.80
C SER A 74 41.01 -27.91 -37.88
N MET A 75 40.79 -27.25 -36.73
CA MET A 75 40.02 -26.01 -36.62
C MET A 75 40.71 -24.76 -37.23
N GLN A 76 41.96 -24.87 -37.66
CA GLN A 76 42.73 -23.73 -38.20
C GLN A 76 42.47 -23.44 -39.70
N THR A 77 41.60 -24.18 -40.38
CA THR A 77 41.33 -23.95 -41.82
C THR A 77 40.07 -23.10 -42.05
N PRO A 78 40.10 -22.05 -42.92
CA PRO A 78 38.96 -21.15 -43.11
C PRO A 78 37.64 -21.83 -43.53
N ARG A 79 37.72 -22.95 -44.26
CA ARG A 79 36.54 -23.72 -44.68
C ARG A 79 35.71 -24.26 -43.51
N VAL A 80 36.33 -24.62 -42.39
CA VAL A 80 35.62 -25.21 -41.23
C VAL A 80 34.79 -24.15 -40.50
N ARG A 81 35.29 -22.90 -40.41
CA ARG A 81 34.50 -21.77 -39.85
C ARG A 81 33.24 -21.49 -40.66
N GLY A 82 33.34 -21.45 -41.99
CA GLY A 82 32.20 -21.16 -42.88
C GLY A 82 31.07 -22.20 -42.78
N VAL A 83 31.41 -23.49 -42.65
CA VAL A 83 30.42 -24.56 -42.47
C VAL A 83 29.70 -24.44 -41.13
N LEU A 84 30.43 -24.17 -40.04
CA LEU A 84 29.84 -24.00 -38.71
C LEU A 84 28.87 -22.80 -38.64
N SER A 85 29.19 -21.68 -39.31
CA SER A 85 28.27 -20.54 -39.39
C SER A 85 27.01 -20.85 -40.21
N MET A 86 27.11 -21.62 -41.30
CA MET A 86 25.93 -22.05 -42.07
C MET A 86 25.01 -22.96 -41.24
N SER A 87 25.56 -23.91 -40.48
CA SER A 87 24.75 -24.80 -39.64
C SER A 87 24.03 -24.07 -38.49
N ALA A 88 24.55 -22.93 -38.01
CA ALA A 88 23.90 -22.12 -36.99
C ALA A 88 22.76 -21.25 -37.57
N ALA A 89 22.85 -20.80 -38.82
CA ALA A 89 21.82 -20.01 -39.48
C ALA A 89 20.77 -20.86 -40.24
N CYS A 90 20.83 -22.18 -40.11
CA CYS A 90 20.01 -23.12 -40.86
C CYS A 90 18.51 -22.86 -40.66
N GLY A 91 17.81 -22.49 -41.73
CA GLY A 91 16.36 -22.23 -41.70
C GLY A 91 15.91 -20.90 -41.07
N THR A 92 16.80 -19.94 -40.80
CA THR A 92 16.42 -18.63 -40.23
C THR A 92 16.18 -17.53 -41.27
N THR A 93 16.79 -17.62 -42.46
CA THR A 93 16.55 -16.72 -43.60
C THR A 93 16.46 -17.49 -44.91
N GLU A 94 15.96 -16.86 -45.97
CA GLU A 94 15.84 -17.46 -47.32
C GLU A 94 17.20 -17.93 -47.88
N GLU A 95 18.31 -17.24 -47.55
CA GLU A 95 19.68 -17.63 -47.95
C GLU A 95 20.11 -18.99 -47.35
N PHE A 96 19.56 -19.36 -46.19
CA PHE A 96 19.86 -20.62 -45.50
C PHE A 96 18.78 -21.70 -45.72
N CYS A 97 17.93 -21.52 -46.73
CA CYS A 97 16.82 -22.40 -47.06
C CYS A 97 16.94 -23.05 -48.44
N GLY A 98 17.44 -24.29 -48.46
CA GLY A 98 17.60 -25.08 -49.67
C GLY A 98 18.39 -26.37 -49.43
N ASP A 99 18.79 -27.02 -50.52
CA ASP A 99 19.38 -28.38 -50.56
C ASP A 99 20.60 -28.60 -49.64
N ASN A 100 21.29 -27.53 -49.24
CA ASN A 100 22.48 -27.60 -48.38
C ASN A 100 22.20 -27.49 -46.87
N CYS A 101 20.95 -27.29 -46.44
CA CYS A 101 20.64 -27.11 -45.01
C CYS A 101 19.32 -27.76 -44.54
N GLN A 102 18.17 -27.39 -45.12
CA GLN A 102 16.87 -27.97 -44.73
C GLN A 102 15.87 -27.92 -45.88
N SER A 103 15.23 -29.06 -46.17
CA SER A 103 14.27 -29.22 -47.28
C SER A 103 12.83 -28.83 -46.95
N ASN A 104 12.55 -28.42 -45.70
CA ASN A 104 11.22 -27.99 -45.22
C ASN A 104 11.34 -26.74 -44.34
N CYS A 105 11.98 -25.69 -44.85
CA CYS A 105 12.08 -24.41 -44.15
C CYS A 105 10.71 -23.80 -43.85
N VAL A 106 10.56 -23.27 -42.64
CA VAL A 106 9.47 -22.35 -42.28
C VAL A 106 10.11 -21.04 -41.85
N LEU A 107 10.12 -20.05 -42.75
CA LEU A 107 10.80 -18.77 -42.50
C LEU A 107 10.17 -18.01 -41.33
N ASN A 108 8.83 -17.93 -41.29
CA ASN A 108 8.05 -17.29 -40.21
C ASN A 108 7.14 -18.35 -39.54
N PRO A 109 7.64 -19.16 -38.60
CA PRO A 109 6.85 -20.19 -37.93
C PRO A 109 5.63 -19.58 -37.24
N GLN A 110 4.47 -20.20 -37.45
CA GLN A 110 3.27 -19.80 -36.70
C GLN A 110 3.37 -20.33 -35.25
N PRO A 111 2.85 -19.61 -34.25
CA PRO A 111 2.82 -20.08 -32.87
C PRO A 111 2.20 -21.48 -32.77
N PRO A 112 2.84 -22.45 -32.08
CA PRO A 112 2.32 -23.80 -31.97
C PRO A 112 1.11 -23.85 -31.03
N LEU A 113 0.36 -24.95 -31.08
CA LEU A 113 -0.81 -25.16 -30.23
C LEU A 113 -0.44 -25.11 -28.73
N GLY A 114 -1.34 -24.57 -27.91
CA GLY A 114 -1.12 -24.37 -26.47
C GLY A 114 -0.87 -22.91 -26.09
N GLY A 115 -1.60 -21.96 -26.69
CA GLY A 115 -1.74 -20.61 -26.14
C GLY A 115 -2.58 -20.60 -24.86
N ALA A 116 -2.43 -19.53 -24.07
CA ALA A 116 -3.18 -19.32 -22.84
C ALA A 116 -4.69 -19.08 -23.12
N PRO A 117 -5.60 -19.50 -22.21
CA PRO A 117 -7.04 -19.33 -22.39
C PRO A 117 -7.55 -17.91 -22.04
N VAL A 118 -6.68 -17.05 -21.51
CA VAL A 118 -6.94 -15.67 -21.11
C VAL A 118 -5.75 -14.79 -21.48
N GLY A 119 -5.97 -13.49 -21.66
CA GLY A 119 -4.92 -12.52 -21.97
C GLY A 119 -3.88 -12.37 -20.86
N ILE A 120 -2.72 -11.79 -21.19
CA ILE A 120 -1.57 -11.71 -20.28
C ILE A 120 -1.90 -10.92 -19.00
N ARG A 121 -2.74 -9.88 -19.13
CA ARG A 121 -3.24 -9.05 -18.03
C ARG A 121 -4.12 -9.82 -17.02
N GLN A 122 -4.72 -10.93 -17.43
CA GLN A 122 -5.54 -11.80 -16.58
C GLN A 122 -4.84 -13.12 -16.21
N ASN A 123 -3.60 -13.34 -16.67
CA ASN A 123 -2.83 -14.57 -16.46
C ASN A 123 -1.73 -14.36 -15.42
N LYS A 124 -0.68 -13.62 -15.80
CA LYS A 124 0.44 -13.24 -14.92
C LYS A 124 0.92 -11.86 -15.30
N MET A 125 1.11 -11.03 -14.28
CA MET A 125 1.97 -9.85 -14.34
C MET A 125 3.06 -10.03 -13.27
N ILE A 126 4.33 -10.05 -13.70
CA ILE A 126 5.50 -10.35 -12.86
C ILE A 126 6.34 -9.07 -12.72
N GLY A 127 6.42 -8.50 -11.52
CA GLY A 127 7.25 -7.32 -11.27
C GLY A 127 8.62 -7.70 -10.74
N TYR A 128 9.70 -7.39 -11.47
CA TYR A 128 11.05 -7.51 -10.91
C TYR A 128 11.33 -6.31 -10.03
N TYR A 129 12.02 -6.54 -8.91
CA TYR A 129 12.39 -5.52 -7.94
C TYR A 129 13.91 -5.46 -7.82
N GLU A 130 14.51 -4.34 -8.20
CA GLU A 130 15.93 -4.09 -8.03
C GLU A 130 16.27 -4.01 -6.52
N SER A 131 16.98 -5.01 -6.00
CA SER A 131 17.40 -5.06 -4.59
C SER A 131 18.31 -3.90 -4.20
N TRP A 132 18.93 -3.24 -5.20
CA TRP A 132 19.71 -2.03 -5.02
C TRP A 132 18.85 -0.74 -4.95
N SER A 133 17.56 -0.75 -5.32
CA SER A 133 16.66 0.39 -5.10
C SER A 133 16.43 0.70 -3.62
N ALA A 134 16.54 -0.30 -2.74
CA ALA A 134 16.57 -0.12 -1.29
C ALA A 134 17.71 0.79 -0.78
N ARG A 135 18.78 1.01 -1.58
CA ARG A 135 19.94 1.85 -1.25
C ARG A 135 20.16 3.07 -2.17
N LYS A 136 19.28 3.31 -3.16
CA LYS A 136 19.30 4.55 -3.95
C LYS A 136 19.05 5.76 -3.03
N ALA A 137 19.65 6.90 -3.34
CA ALA A 137 19.52 8.14 -2.55
C ALA A 137 18.35 9.05 -3.02
N CYS A 138 17.91 8.84 -4.25
CA CYS A 138 16.76 9.44 -4.91
C CYS A 138 15.87 8.29 -5.42
N HIS A 139 14.57 8.54 -5.62
CA HIS A 139 13.57 7.53 -6.02
C HIS A 139 13.83 6.15 -5.38
N LYS A 140 13.91 6.15 -4.04
CA LYS A 140 14.16 4.95 -3.25
C LYS A 140 12.85 4.20 -3.08
N VAL A 141 12.84 2.95 -3.50
CA VAL A 141 11.68 2.04 -3.46
C VAL A 141 12.03 0.84 -2.58
N ALA A 142 11.21 0.56 -1.57
CA ALA A 142 11.23 -0.69 -0.81
C ALA A 142 10.23 -1.71 -1.41
N PRO A 143 10.30 -3.01 -1.06
CA PRO A 143 9.36 -4.01 -1.57
C PRO A 143 7.89 -3.70 -1.23
N THR A 144 7.67 -3.02 -0.09
CA THR A 144 6.38 -2.54 0.40
C THR A 144 5.81 -1.35 -0.38
N ASP A 145 6.59 -0.76 -1.27
CA ASP A 145 6.23 0.41 -2.06
C ASP A 145 5.91 0.02 -3.53
N LEU A 146 6.07 -1.26 -3.87
CA LEU A 146 5.68 -1.79 -5.18
C LEU A 146 4.15 -1.80 -5.32
N PRO A 147 3.58 -1.53 -6.51
CA PRO A 147 2.14 -1.52 -6.72
C PRO A 147 1.56 -2.94 -6.84
N LEU A 148 1.40 -3.65 -5.72
CA LEU A 148 1.09 -5.09 -5.71
C LEU A 148 -0.28 -5.44 -6.30
N ASP A 149 -1.22 -4.50 -6.40
CA ASP A 149 -2.50 -4.68 -7.12
C ASP A 149 -2.29 -4.81 -8.64
N ALA A 150 -1.23 -4.21 -9.20
CA ALA A 150 -0.84 -4.41 -10.59
C ALA A 150 -0.28 -5.83 -10.84
N LEU A 151 0.15 -6.54 -9.79
CA LEU A 151 1.02 -7.70 -9.88
C LEU A 151 0.34 -9.00 -9.45
N THR A 152 0.90 -10.10 -9.97
CA THR A 152 0.59 -11.49 -9.56
C THR A 152 1.80 -12.17 -8.94
N HIS A 153 3.00 -11.77 -9.40
CA HIS A 153 4.27 -12.26 -8.92
C HIS A 153 5.22 -11.07 -8.68
N VAL A 154 6.12 -11.20 -7.70
CA VAL A 154 7.24 -10.29 -7.45
C VAL A 154 8.53 -11.09 -7.51
N ASN A 155 9.48 -10.67 -8.34
CA ASN A 155 10.79 -11.30 -8.51
C ASN A 155 11.87 -10.43 -7.85
N PHE A 156 12.48 -10.90 -6.76
CA PHE A 156 13.61 -10.21 -6.13
C PHE A 156 14.84 -10.29 -7.04
N ALA A 157 15.38 -9.16 -7.49
CA ALA A 157 16.50 -9.10 -8.43
C ALA A 157 17.66 -8.29 -7.80
N PHE A 158 18.74 -8.89 -7.27
CA PHE A 158 19.14 -10.29 -7.36
C PHE A 158 19.69 -10.82 -6.05
N ALA A 159 19.48 -12.12 -5.82
CA ALA A 159 20.34 -12.89 -4.93
C ALA A 159 21.54 -13.45 -5.70
N TYR A 160 22.69 -13.52 -5.05
CA TYR A 160 23.92 -14.10 -5.59
C TYR A 160 24.19 -15.48 -4.96
N ILE A 161 25.28 -16.11 -5.40
CA ILE A 161 25.75 -17.41 -4.93
C ILE A 161 27.11 -17.20 -4.27
N GLU A 162 27.25 -17.61 -3.00
CA GLU A 162 28.52 -17.62 -2.29
C GLU A 162 29.48 -18.66 -2.92
N PRO A 163 30.64 -18.25 -3.48
CA PRO A 163 31.55 -19.14 -4.23
C PRO A 163 32.01 -20.39 -3.47
N SER A 164 32.15 -20.33 -2.14
CA SER A 164 32.74 -21.40 -1.33
C SER A 164 31.74 -22.43 -0.80
N THR A 165 30.45 -22.07 -0.67
CA THR A 165 29.40 -22.93 -0.09
C THR A 165 28.23 -23.21 -1.03
N TYR A 166 28.15 -22.47 -2.14
CA TYR A 166 26.99 -22.41 -3.04
C TYR A 166 25.68 -22.03 -2.32
N GLN A 167 25.76 -21.30 -1.22
CA GLN A 167 24.60 -20.74 -0.53
C GLN A 167 24.09 -19.50 -1.28
N VAL A 168 22.79 -19.26 -1.21
CA VAL A 168 22.17 -18.06 -1.75
C VAL A 168 22.43 -16.90 -0.78
N ALA A 169 22.96 -15.80 -1.30
CA ALA A 169 23.47 -14.64 -0.55
C ALA A 169 22.97 -13.32 -1.16
N THR A 170 23.19 -12.19 -0.48
CA THR A 170 22.92 -10.85 -1.05
C THR A 170 23.90 -10.54 -2.18
N MET A 171 23.52 -9.67 -3.11
CA MET A 171 24.40 -9.29 -4.24
C MET A 171 25.73 -8.64 -3.81
N ASP A 172 25.72 -7.96 -2.66
CA ASP A 172 26.88 -7.39 -2.00
C ASP A 172 26.61 -7.17 -0.50
N GLU A 173 27.64 -6.78 0.25
CA GLU A 173 27.58 -6.51 1.70
C GLU A 173 26.69 -5.32 2.10
N SER A 174 26.41 -4.39 1.17
CA SER A 174 25.61 -3.19 1.45
C SER A 174 24.11 -3.39 1.21
N THR A 175 23.75 -4.48 0.54
CA THR A 175 22.37 -4.92 0.34
C THR A 175 21.92 -5.67 1.60
N PRO A 176 20.93 -5.18 2.39
CA PRO A 176 20.61 -5.80 3.67
C PRO A 176 20.01 -7.20 3.50
N ALA A 177 20.52 -8.18 4.26
CA ALA A 177 19.97 -9.55 4.25
C ALA A 177 18.54 -9.65 4.81
N THR A 178 18.03 -8.59 5.47
CA THR A 178 16.60 -8.49 5.83
C THR A 178 15.73 -8.31 4.60
N LEU A 179 16.25 -7.70 3.51
CA LEU A 179 15.47 -7.32 2.34
C LEU A 179 14.82 -8.53 1.64
N PHE A 180 15.42 -9.72 1.78
CA PHE A 180 14.79 -10.98 1.38
C PHE A 180 13.47 -11.22 2.12
N GLN A 181 13.48 -11.09 3.45
CA GLN A 181 12.30 -11.20 4.30
C GLN A 181 11.33 -10.05 4.06
N ASP A 182 11.84 -8.82 3.91
CA ASP A 182 11.01 -7.63 3.63
C ASP A 182 10.28 -7.78 2.28
N THR A 183 10.86 -8.49 1.31
CA THR A 183 10.23 -8.80 0.02
C THR A 183 9.25 -9.96 0.10
N THR A 184 9.52 -11.05 0.84
CA THR A 184 8.53 -12.13 1.02
C THR A 184 7.36 -11.70 1.91
N ASN A 185 7.60 -10.75 2.82
CA ASN A 185 6.58 -10.11 3.67
C ASN A 185 5.52 -9.34 2.85
N VAL A 186 5.72 -9.04 1.56
CA VAL A 186 4.66 -8.45 0.71
C VAL A 186 3.43 -9.36 0.58
N LYS A 187 3.55 -10.66 0.90
CA LYS A 187 2.42 -11.60 1.02
C LYS A 187 1.47 -11.27 2.18
N SER A 188 1.91 -10.51 3.18
CA SER A 188 1.02 -9.92 4.19
C SER A 188 0.12 -8.82 3.62
N ILE A 189 0.51 -8.22 2.50
CA ILE A 189 -0.20 -7.14 1.80
C ILE A 189 -1.18 -7.71 0.76
N LYS A 190 -0.74 -8.72 0.02
CA LYS A 190 -1.54 -9.42 -1.00
C LYS A 190 -1.34 -10.92 -0.88
N GLN A 191 -2.26 -11.63 -0.25
CA GLN A 191 -2.08 -13.05 0.14
C GLN A 191 -1.96 -14.03 -1.05
N ASP A 192 -2.47 -13.65 -2.22
CA ASP A 192 -2.37 -14.42 -3.47
C ASP A 192 -1.11 -14.13 -4.30
N ILE A 193 -0.36 -13.04 -4.00
CA ILE A 193 0.91 -12.74 -4.69
C ILE A 193 1.91 -13.88 -4.45
N LYS A 194 2.72 -14.19 -5.47
CA LYS A 194 3.86 -15.11 -5.35
C LYS A 194 5.16 -14.35 -5.37
N VAL A 195 6.08 -14.67 -4.47
CA VAL A 195 7.37 -14.00 -4.36
C VAL A 195 8.46 -14.98 -4.73
N PHE A 196 9.17 -14.71 -5.81
CA PHE A 196 10.27 -15.50 -6.32
C PHE A 196 11.60 -14.80 -6.01
N VAL A 197 12.66 -15.57 -5.78
CA VAL A 197 14.03 -15.04 -5.74
C VAL A 197 14.68 -15.26 -7.10
N SER A 198 15.18 -14.21 -7.72
CA SER A 198 15.93 -14.30 -8.98
C SER A 198 17.42 -14.39 -8.64
N ILE A 199 18.08 -15.43 -9.10
CA ILE A 199 19.50 -15.68 -8.84
C ILE A 199 20.28 -15.45 -10.13
N GLY A 200 21.30 -14.58 -10.06
CA GLY A 200 22.15 -14.25 -11.21
C GLY A 200 22.04 -12.79 -11.64
N GLY A 201 21.67 -12.58 -12.91
CA GLY A 201 21.65 -11.29 -13.58
C GLY A 201 22.99 -10.86 -14.18
N TRP A 202 22.98 -9.72 -14.85
CA TRP A 202 24.11 -9.24 -15.64
C TRP A 202 25.42 -9.12 -14.84
N THR A 203 25.40 -8.39 -13.73
CA THR A 203 26.61 -8.13 -12.93
C THR A 203 27.13 -9.38 -12.21
N PHE A 204 26.29 -10.40 -11.97
CA PHE A 204 26.75 -11.69 -11.44
C PHE A 204 27.71 -12.39 -12.40
N SER A 205 27.43 -12.30 -13.71
CA SER A 205 28.15 -13.02 -14.76
C SER A 205 29.28 -12.18 -15.40
N ASP A 206 29.66 -11.05 -14.80
CA ASP A 206 30.62 -10.10 -15.36
C ASP A 206 32.09 -10.57 -15.34
N ASN A 207 32.87 -10.08 -16.30
CA ASN A 207 34.19 -10.60 -16.59
C ASN A 207 35.22 -10.36 -15.48
N GLY A 208 35.63 -11.46 -14.82
CA GLY A 208 36.66 -11.45 -13.78
C GLY A 208 36.13 -11.32 -12.35
N THR A 209 34.81 -11.40 -12.13
CA THR A 209 34.24 -11.53 -10.79
C THR A 209 34.46 -12.93 -10.21
N SER A 210 34.29 -13.09 -8.90
CA SER A 210 34.26 -14.42 -8.25
C SER A 210 32.99 -15.21 -8.53
N THR A 211 31.92 -14.54 -8.96
CA THR A 211 30.61 -15.14 -9.27
C THR A 211 30.50 -15.67 -10.69
N GLN A 212 31.24 -15.09 -11.65
CA GLN A 212 31.18 -15.45 -13.07
C GLN A 212 31.22 -16.97 -13.38
N PRO A 213 32.13 -17.80 -12.81
CA PRO A 213 32.20 -19.21 -13.18
C PRO A 213 31.11 -20.07 -12.50
N LEU A 214 30.39 -19.55 -11.51
CA LEU A 214 29.64 -20.38 -10.56
C LEU A 214 28.49 -21.15 -11.20
N PHE A 215 27.72 -20.55 -12.12
CA PHE A 215 26.65 -21.30 -12.80
C PHE A 215 27.20 -22.45 -13.64
N GLY A 216 28.28 -22.24 -14.42
CA GLY A 216 28.91 -23.30 -15.21
C GLY A 216 29.52 -24.39 -14.33
N GLU A 217 30.22 -24.00 -13.25
CA GLU A 217 30.78 -24.95 -12.29
C GLU A 217 29.70 -25.78 -11.58
N ILE A 218 28.62 -25.13 -11.11
CA ILE A 218 27.50 -25.80 -10.43
C ILE A 218 26.76 -26.68 -11.40
N ALA A 219 26.45 -26.20 -12.62
CA ALA A 219 25.73 -26.95 -13.62
C ALA A 219 26.50 -28.18 -14.11
N ALA A 220 27.83 -28.13 -14.20
CA ALA A 220 28.64 -29.27 -14.66
C ALA A 220 28.71 -30.43 -13.65
N ASP A 221 28.93 -30.16 -12.37
CA ASP A 221 29.17 -31.20 -11.35
C ASP A 221 27.88 -31.63 -10.64
N ALA A 222 27.60 -32.94 -10.61
CA ALA A 222 26.37 -33.49 -10.03
C ALA A 222 26.22 -33.24 -8.51
N ALA A 223 27.33 -33.25 -7.77
CA ALA A 223 27.31 -32.97 -6.34
C ALA A 223 27.15 -31.47 -6.07
N LYS A 224 27.75 -30.60 -6.90
CA LYS A 224 27.49 -29.14 -6.86
C LYS A 224 26.04 -28.81 -7.20
N ARG A 225 25.47 -29.37 -8.29
CA ARG A 225 24.04 -29.24 -8.64
C ARG A 225 23.14 -29.58 -7.44
N GLN A 226 23.35 -30.74 -6.81
CA GLN A 226 22.54 -31.16 -5.67
C GLN A 226 22.74 -30.26 -4.44
N THR A 227 23.98 -29.80 -4.19
CA THR A 227 24.29 -28.91 -3.06
C THR A 227 23.60 -27.55 -3.24
N PHE A 228 23.70 -26.95 -4.43
CA PHE A 228 23.02 -25.71 -4.77
C PHE A 228 21.50 -25.86 -4.74
N ALA A 229 20.93 -26.91 -5.33
CA ALA A 229 19.49 -27.17 -5.27
C ALA A 229 18.98 -27.30 -3.83
N ASN A 230 19.72 -28.01 -2.96
CA ASN A 230 19.40 -28.11 -1.53
C ASN A 230 19.51 -26.75 -0.81
N ASN A 231 20.52 -25.95 -1.14
CA ASN A 231 20.71 -24.61 -0.58
C ASN A 231 19.60 -23.63 -1.03
N VAL A 232 19.14 -23.71 -2.28
CA VAL A 232 18.01 -22.92 -2.79
C VAL A 232 16.71 -23.35 -2.08
N VAL A 233 16.45 -24.65 -1.94
CA VAL A 233 15.32 -25.15 -1.12
C VAL A 233 15.40 -24.65 0.32
N HIS A 234 16.60 -24.66 0.94
CA HIS A 234 16.79 -24.15 2.29
C HIS A 234 16.52 -22.65 2.38
N PHE A 235 17.04 -21.85 1.45
CA PHE A 235 16.86 -20.41 1.38
C PHE A 235 15.39 -20.02 1.16
N MET A 236 14.69 -20.67 0.22
CA MET A 236 13.25 -20.45 0.00
C MET A 236 12.44 -20.82 1.25
N LYS A 237 12.80 -21.89 1.97
CA LYS A 237 12.18 -22.27 3.26
C LYS A 237 12.51 -21.31 4.40
N GLN A 238 13.71 -20.72 4.41
CA GLN A 238 14.18 -19.80 5.45
C GLN A 238 13.48 -18.44 5.35
N TYR A 239 13.38 -17.87 4.15
CA TYR A 239 12.82 -16.53 3.93
C TYR A 239 11.35 -16.56 3.46
N GLY A 240 10.82 -17.71 3.06
CA GLY A 240 9.42 -17.88 2.66
C GLY A 240 9.12 -17.47 1.21
N PHE A 241 10.06 -17.66 0.28
CA PHE A 241 9.79 -17.51 -1.17
C PHE A 241 8.91 -18.66 -1.69
N ASP A 242 8.11 -18.40 -2.73
CA ASP A 242 7.25 -19.39 -3.41
C ASP A 242 7.95 -20.06 -4.61
N GLY A 243 9.11 -19.56 -5.03
CA GLY A 243 9.87 -20.11 -6.14
C GLY A 243 11.22 -19.40 -6.35
N VAL A 244 11.95 -19.86 -7.37
CA VAL A 244 13.21 -19.28 -7.84
C VAL A 244 13.16 -19.04 -9.33
N ASP A 245 13.85 -17.99 -9.76
CA ASP A 245 14.18 -17.72 -11.16
C ASP A 245 15.70 -17.80 -11.36
N ILE A 246 16.15 -18.39 -12.47
CA ILE A 246 17.58 -18.51 -12.79
C ILE A 246 17.93 -17.64 -13.99
N ASP A 247 18.68 -16.59 -13.70
CA ASP A 247 19.04 -15.52 -14.62
C ASP A 247 20.53 -15.64 -14.96
N TRP A 248 20.89 -16.76 -15.58
CA TRP A 248 22.26 -17.00 -16.04
C TRP A 248 22.49 -16.25 -17.36
N GLU A 249 23.37 -15.24 -17.33
CA GLU A 249 23.64 -14.34 -18.46
C GLU A 249 25.09 -14.45 -18.99
N TYR A 250 25.46 -15.43 -19.81
CA TYR A 250 24.64 -16.50 -20.39
C TYR A 250 25.42 -17.83 -20.45
N PRO A 251 24.74 -19.00 -20.37
CA PRO A 251 25.36 -20.29 -20.63
C PRO A 251 26.00 -20.32 -22.03
N GLY A 252 27.15 -20.99 -22.16
CA GLY A 252 27.84 -21.21 -23.43
C GLY A 252 28.41 -19.97 -24.15
N ALA A 253 28.05 -18.74 -23.75
CA ALA A 253 28.50 -17.50 -24.37
C ALA A 253 29.98 -17.21 -24.03
N PRO A 254 30.92 -17.28 -25.00
CA PRO A 254 32.36 -17.18 -24.68
C PRO A 254 32.76 -15.81 -24.15
N ASP A 255 32.06 -14.76 -24.58
CA ASP A 255 32.18 -13.38 -24.10
C ASP A 255 31.74 -13.19 -22.63
N ARG A 256 30.94 -14.13 -22.11
CA ARG A 256 30.55 -14.24 -20.68
C ARG A 256 31.26 -15.40 -19.96
N ARG A 257 32.24 -16.04 -20.62
CA ARG A 257 32.98 -17.26 -20.20
C ARG A 257 32.13 -18.54 -20.04
N GLY A 258 30.99 -18.63 -20.72
CA GLY A 258 30.27 -19.90 -20.87
C GLY A 258 31.07 -20.93 -21.69
N ASN A 259 30.81 -22.21 -21.45
CA ASN A 259 31.41 -23.37 -22.12
C ASN A 259 30.36 -24.08 -22.99
N PRO A 260 30.73 -24.72 -24.12
CA PRO A 260 29.76 -25.43 -24.96
C PRO A 260 28.94 -26.52 -24.23
N GLU A 261 29.52 -27.13 -23.21
CA GLU A 261 28.88 -28.12 -22.33
C GLU A 261 27.76 -27.51 -21.44
N ASP A 262 27.70 -26.18 -21.26
CA ASP A 262 26.70 -25.51 -20.42
C ASP A 262 25.27 -25.78 -20.88
N THR A 263 25.04 -25.99 -22.18
CA THR A 263 23.70 -26.27 -22.74
C THR A 263 23.10 -27.57 -22.18
N ASP A 264 23.86 -28.66 -22.19
CA ASP A 264 23.43 -29.94 -21.59
C ASP A 264 23.39 -29.82 -20.05
N ASN A 265 24.38 -29.14 -19.46
CA ASN A 265 24.53 -29.00 -18.02
C ASN A 265 23.39 -28.15 -17.38
N TYR A 266 22.87 -27.14 -18.07
CA TYR A 266 21.78 -26.31 -17.56
C TYR A 266 20.44 -27.07 -17.54
N VAL A 267 20.19 -27.96 -18.51
CA VAL A 267 19.08 -28.94 -18.44
C VAL A 267 19.23 -29.81 -17.20
N LEU A 268 20.45 -30.31 -16.91
CA LEU A 268 20.71 -31.11 -15.71
C LEU A 268 20.56 -30.30 -14.41
N LEU A 269 20.89 -29.01 -14.40
CA LEU A 269 20.69 -28.10 -13.27
C LEU A 269 19.20 -27.90 -12.97
N LEU A 270 18.40 -27.47 -13.96
CA LEU A 270 16.96 -27.28 -13.78
C LEU A 270 16.26 -28.60 -13.41
N LYS A 271 16.71 -29.72 -13.98
CA LYS A 271 16.25 -31.06 -13.58
C LYS A 271 16.53 -31.33 -12.10
N THR A 272 17.79 -31.24 -11.65
CA THR A 272 18.16 -31.52 -10.24
C THR A 272 17.48 -30.56 -9.27
N MET A 273 17.24 -29.30 -9.67
CA MET A 273 16.45 -28.35 -8.90
C MET A 273 14.98 -28.79 -8.77
N ARG A 274 14.30 -29.13 -9.87
CA ARG A 274 12.92 -29.66 -9.83
C ARG A 274 12.83 -30.92 -8.98
N GLU A 275 13.73 -31.89 -9.17
CA GLU A 275 13.78 -33.13 -8.39
C GLU A 275 13.97 -32.84 -6.88
N ALA A 276 14.80 -31.85 -6.51
CA ALA A 276 14.96 -31.43 -5.12
C ALA A 276 13.74 -30.68 -4.57
N PHE A 277 13.04 -29.89 -5.39
CA PHE A 277 11.86 -29.11 -4.98
C PHE A 277 10.69 -30.05 -4.68
N ASP A 278 10.41 -30.98 -5.61
CA ASP A 278 9.37 -31.98 -5.47
C ASP A 278 9.66 -32.89 -4.25
N ALA A 279 10.91 -33.34 -4.09
CA ALA A 279 11.35 -34.11 -2.93
C ALA A 279 11.31 -33.31 -1.60
N SER A 280 11.27 -31.97 -1.65
CA SER A 280 11.16 -31.13 -0.45
C SER A 280 9.74 -31.09 0.14
N GLY A 281 8.74 -31.67 -0.55
CA GLY A 281 7.34 -31.67 -0.12
C GLY A 281 6.67 -30.30 -0.22
N SER A 282 7.13 -29.45 -1.14
CA SER A 282 6.68 -28.06 -1.28
C SER A 282 6.49 -27.72 -2.76
N THR A 283 5.40 -27.03 -3.10
CA THR A 283 5.04 -26.70 -4.49
C THR A 283 5.80 -25.46 -5.00
N TYR A 284 7.14 -25.53 -4.98
CA TYR A 284 7.98 -24.41 -5.40
C TYR A 284 7.98 -24.22 -6.91
N GLY A 285 7.85 -22.96 -7.32
CA GLY A 285 8.06 -22.54 -8.69
C GLY A 285 9.54 -22.58 -9.08
N LEU A 286 9.81 -22.99 -10.32
CA LEU A 286 11.13 -22.90 -10.94
C LEU A 286 10.96 -22.26 -12.31
N THR A 287 11.57 -21.10 -12.53
CA THR A 287 11.61 -20.43 -13.83
C THR A 287 13.05 -20.22 -14.27
N PHE A 288 13.22 -19.81 -15.53
CA PHE A 288 14.48 -19.24 -15.98
C PHE A 288 14.21 -18.08 -16.94
N THR A 289 15.12 -17.12 -16.92
CA THR A 289 15.09 -15.98 -17.83
C THR A 289 15.88 -16.29 -19.10
N ALA A 290 15.33 -15.89 -20.25
CA ALA A 290 15.84 -16.22 -21.58
C ALA A 290 16.04 -14.94 -22.43
N PRO A 291 17.18 -14.82 -23.14
CA PRO A 291 17.47 -13.66 -23.98
C PRO A 291 16.69 -13.66 -25.29
N SER A 292 16.34 -12.47 -25.80
CA SER A 292 15.70 -12.34 -27.11
C SER A 292 16.64 -12.58 -28.31
N SER A 293 17.96 -12.47 -28.15
CA SER A 293 18.90 -12.60 -29.27
C SER A 293 19.28 -14.07 -29.54
N TYR A 294 19.26 -14.48 -30.81
CA TYR A 294 19.71 -15.82 -31.22
C TYR A 294 21.16 -16.12 -30.80
N TRP A 295 22.01 -15.09 -30.73
CA TRP A 295 23.43 -15.24 -30.35
C TRP A 295 23.62 -15.86 -28.95
N TYR A 296 22.75 -15.51 -28.00
CA TYR A 296 22.75 -16.09 -26.65
C TYR A 296 21.75 -17.24 -26.52
N LEU A 297 20.55 -17.12 -27.10
CA LEU A 297 19.47 -18.11 -26.93
C LEU A 297 19.82 -19.49 -27.49
N ARG A 298 20.70 -19.58 -28.49
CA ARG A 298 21.18 -20.86 -29.06
C ARG A 298 21.82 -21.83 -28.06
N TRP A 299 22.24 -21.34 -26.88
CA TRP A 299 22.85 -22.14 -25.82
C TRP A 299 21.81 -22.69 -24.82
N PHE A 300 20.53 -22.38 -25.00
CA PHE A 300 19.43 -22.85 -24.17
C PHE A 300 18.69 -23.99 -24.90
N ASP A 301 18.73 -25.22 -24.35
CA ASP A 301 17.90 -26.33 -24.83
C ASP A 301 16.46 -26.17 -24.31
N LEU A 302 15.76 -25.16 -24.82
CA LEU A 302 14.41 -24.79 -24.38
C LEU A 302 13.45 -26.00 -24.32
N PRO A 303 13.41 -26.94 -25.30
CA PRO A 303 12.53 -28.10 -25.25
C PRO A 303 12.82 -29.09 -24.12
N ASN A 304 14.06 -29.15 -23.61
CA ASN A 304 14.39 -29.98 -22.45
C ASN A 304 14.35 -29.19 -21.12
N MET A 305 14.68 -27.89 -21.13
CA MET A 305 14.59 -27.01 -19.96
C MET A 305 13.14 -26.77 -19.50
N VAL A 306 12.21 -26.51 -20.44
CA VAL A 306 10.79 -26.19 -20.16
C VAL A 306 9.98 -27.37 -19.57
N LYS A 307 10.59 -28.56 -19.50
CA LYS A 307 10.03 -29.75 -18.82
C LYS A 307 10.15 -29.66 -17.30
N TYR A 308 11.10 -28.87 -16.80
CA TYR A 308 11.39 -28.70 -15.38
C TYR A 308 10.95 -27.33 -14.86
N ALA A 309 10.92 -26.33 -15.74
CA ALA A 309 10.47 -24.97 -15.44
C ALA A 309 8.95 -24.77 -15.66
N ASP A 310 8.33 -23.94 -14.81
CA ASP A 310 6.91 -23.62 -14.85
C ASP A 310 6.55 -22.69 -16.01
N TRP A 311 7.42 -21.72 -16.32
CA TRP A 311 7.41 -20.92 -17.54
C TRP A 311 8.81 -20.34 -17.81
N ILE A 312 8.94 -19.58 -18.89
CA ILE A 312 10.19 -18.91 -19.32
C ILE A 312 9.93 -17.39 -19.34
N ASN A 313 10.80 -16.61 -18.70
CA ASN A 313 10.74 -15.15 -18.73
C ASN A 313 11.55 -14.64 -19.93
N LEU A 314 10.90 -14.12 -20.98
CA LEU A 314 11.59 -13.62 -22.18
C LEU A 314 11.97 -12.14 -21.99
N MET A 315 13.27 -11.84 -22.04
CA MET A 315 13.79 -10.48 -22.01
C MET A 315 13.59 -9.79 -23.37
N SER A 316 12.34 -9.44 -23.68
CA SER A 316 11.91 -8.71 -24.89
C SER A 316 12.19 -7.20 -24.83
N TYR A 317 13.37 -6.86 -24.33
CA TYR A 317 13.95 -5.54 -24.18
C TYR A 317 15.47 -5.65 -24.39
N ASP A 318 16.19 -4.52 -24.43
CA ASP A 318 17.64 -4.47 -24.70
C ASP A 318 18.07 -5.11 -26.03
N LEU A 319 17.17 -5.07 -27.01
CA LEU A 319 17.46 -5.45 -28.39
C LEU A 319 18.55 -4.55 -29.02
N HIS A 320 18.65 -3.31 -28.53
CA HIS A 320 19.54 -2.26 -29.03
C HIS A 320 20.10 -1.38 -27.92
N GLY A 321 21.32 -0.87 -28.12
CA GLY A 321 22.00 -0.01 -27.16
C GLY A 321 23.39 0.44 -27.61
N ALA A 322 24.08 1.24 -26.80
CA ALA A 322 25.37 1.86 -27.19
C ALA A 322 26.49 0.86 -27.55
N TRP A 323 26.34 -0.41 -27.16
CA TRP A 323 27.21 -1.53 -27.56
C TRP A 323 27.17 -1.83 -29.06
N ASP A 324 26.10 -1.45 -29.78
CA ASP A 324 25.92 -1.74 -31.22
C ASP A 324 27.03 -1.12 -32.10
N ALA A 325 27.70 -0.07 -31.62
CA ALA A 325 28.91 0.50 -32.21
C ALA A 325 30.07 -0.51 -32.39
N THR A 326 30.00 -1.68 -31.74
CA THR A 326 31.03 -2.73 -31.79
C THR A 326 30.59 -4.01 -32.53
N ASN A 327 29.33 -4.08 -32.97
CA ASN A 327 28.77 -5.26 -33.65
C ASN A 327 28.32 -4.89 -35.10
N PRO A 328 27.79 -5.83 -35.90
CA PRO A 328 27.42 -5.57 -37.30
C PRO A 328 26.30 -4.55 -37.55
N ILE A 329 25.55 -4.12 -36.52
CA ILE A 329 24.55 -3.04 -36.62
C ILE A 329 25.26 -1.68 -36.77
N GLY A 330 26.35 -1.48 -36.03
CA GLY A 330 27.13 -0.25 -36.03
C GLY A 330 26.49 0.87 -35.19
N SER A 331 27.10 2.05 -35.23
CA SER A 331 26.75 3.19 -34.37
C SER A 331 25.49 3.94 -34.82
N ILE A 332 24.34 3.26 -34.94
CA ILE A 332 23.03 3.83 -35.29
C ILE A 332 22.02 3.69 -34.14
N VAL A 333 21.22 4.73 -33.87
CA VAL A 333 20.20 4.69 -32.82
C VAL A 333 19.04 3.82 -33.26
N GLN A 334 18.57 2.95 -32.37
CA GLN A 334 17.51 1.98 -32.62
C GLN A 334 16.72 1.74 -31.33
N ALA A 335 15.47 1.26 -31.43
CA ALA A 335 14.57 1.15 -30.30
C ALA A 335 14.66 -0.21 -29.58
N HIS A 336 15.07 -0.21 -28.30
CA HIS A 336 15.39 -1.45 -27.58
C HIS A 336 14.21 -2.39 -27.26
N THR A 337 12.96 -1.95 -27.47
CA THR A 337 11.74 -2.75 -27.29
C THR A 337 10.91 -2.86 -28.58
N ASN A 338 11.56 -2.82 -29.76
CA ASN A 338 10.88 -2.90 -31.05
C ASN A 338 10.03 -4.18 -31.20
N LEU A 339 8.70 -4.04 -31.29
CA LEU A 339 7.73 -5.13 -31.42
C LEU A 339 7.89 -5.95 -32.73
N THR A 340 8.49 -5.42 -33.79
CA THR A 340 8.81 -6.25 -34.97
C THR A 340 9.93 -7.24 -34.68
N GLU A 341 10.87 -6.86 -33.81
CA GLU A 341 12.00 -7.70 -33.41
C GLU A 341 11.66 -8.61 -32.22
N ILE A 342 10.78 -8.18 -31.31
CA ILE A 342 10.20 -9.06 -30.27
C ILE A 342 9.47 -10.26 -30.91
N LYS A 343 8.81 -10.06 -32.06
CA LYS A 343 8.23 -11.15 -32.86
C LYS A 343 9.30 -12.11 -33.38
N LEU A 344 10.40 -11.59 -33.95
CA LEU A 344 11.53 -12.40 -34.42
C LEU A 344 12.27 -13.14 -33.30
N ALA A 345 12.32 -12.57 -32.09
CA ALA A 345 12.83 -13.24 -30.91
C ALA A 345 11.92 -14.42 -30.51
N ALA A 346 10.61 -14.21 -30.51
CA ALA A 346 9.62 -15.24 -30.20
C ALA A 346 9.50 -16.32 -31.30
N ASP A 347 9.80 -16.01 -32.57
CA ASP A 347 9.95 -17.01 -33.65
C ASP A 347 10.94 -18.11 -33.27
N LEU A 348 12.03 -17.78 -32.55
CA LEU A 348 13.02 -18.76 -32.10
C LEU A 348 12.43 -19.82 -31.16
N PHE A 349 11.44 -19.44 -30.34
CA PHE A 349 10.72 -20.36 -29.44
C PHE A 349 9.75 -21.26 -30.23
N TRP A 350 9.10 -20.73 -31.28
CA TRP A 350 8.19 -21.51 -32.12
C TRP A 350 8.95 -22.47 -33.04
N ARG A 351 10.17 -22.13 -33.50
CA ARG A 351 11.07 -23.05 -34.25
C ARG A 351 11.36 -24.35 -33.50
N VAL A 352 11.45 -24.28 -32.17
CA VAL A 352 11.67 -25.46 -31.30
C VAL A 352 10.39 -25.92 -30.57
N ASN A 353 9.22 -25.48 -31.05
CA ASN A 353 7.90 -25.91 -30.61
C ASN A 353 7.63 -25.68 -29.10
N ILE A 354 8.04 -24.53 -28.55
CA ILE A 354 7.61 -24.11 -27.21
C ILE A 354 6.15 -23.59 -27.26
N PRO A 355 5.23 -24.10 -26.43
CA PRO A 355 3.85 -23.59 -26.37
C PRO A 355 3.81 -22.12 -25.94
N PRO A 356 3.00 -21.24 -26.57
CA PRO A 356 2.94 -19.82 -26.21
C PRO A 356 2.58 -19.56 -24.75
N SER A 357 1.73 -20.41 -24.13
CA SER A 357 1.39 -20.33 -22.70
C SER A 357 2.57 -20.56 -21.73
N LYS A 358 3.72 -21.07 -22.21
CA LYS A 358 4.96 -21.23 -21.43
C LYS A 358 5.91 -20.02 -21.53
N VAL A 359 5.63 -19.02 -22.36
CA VAL A 359 6.48 -17.83 -22.54
C VAL A 359 5.80 -16.61 -21.93
N VAL A 360 6.51 -15.91 -21.04
CA VAL A 360 6.08 -14.63 -20.43
C VAL A 360 6.88 -13.50 -21.09
N MET A 361 6.20 -12.47 -21.59
CA MET A 361 6.81 -11.37 -22.33
C MET A 361 7.31 -10.26 -21.39
N GLY A 362 8.60 -9.90 -21.48
CA GLY A 362 9.20 -8.79 -20.75
C GLY A 362 8.87 -7.41 -21.34
N PHE A 363 8.61 -6.46 -20.45
CA PHE A 363 8.33 -5.04 -20.72
C PHE A 363 9.36 -4.18 -19.95
N GLY A 364 10.06 -3.29 -20.64
CA GLY A 364 11.02 -2.38 -20.03
C GLY A 364 10.34 -1.15 -19.44
N PHE A 365 10.51 -0.90 -18.14
CA PHE A 365 10.13 0.34 -17.45
C PHE A 365 11.30 1.33 -17.41
N TYR A 366 11.99 1.42 -18.54
CA TYR A 366 13.15 2.26 -18.79
C TYR A 366 13.27 2.41 -20.31
N GLY A 367 14.16 3.31 -20.74
CA GLY A 367 14.52 3.49 -22.14
C GLY A 367 16.01 3.35 -22.34
N ARG A 368 16.43 2.79 -23.47
CA ARG A 368 17.83 2.87 -23.93
C ARG A 368 18.06 4.17 -24.71
N SER A 369 19.19 4.80 -24.41
CA SER A 369 19.48 6.17 -24.80
C SER A 369 20.90 6.34 -25.35
N PHE A 370 21.09 7.36 -26.18
CA PHE A 370 22.27 7.57 -27.00
C PHE A 370 22.62 9.06 -27.10
N THR A 371 23.89 9.37 -27.36
CA THR A 371 24.33 10.70 -27.79
C THR A 371 24.47 10.71 -29.32
N LEU A 372 23.66 11.51 -30.02
CA LEU A 372 23.69 11.64 -31.48
C LEU A 372 24.98 12.33 -31.96
N SER A 373 25.58 11.75 -33.01
CA SER A 373 26.69 12.35 -33.77
C SER A 373 26.22 13.48 -34.68
N ASP A 374 25.00 13.38 -35.22
CA ASP A 374 24.34 14.44 -35.99
C ASP A 374 23.03 14.85 -35.29
N PRO A 375 23.00 16.01 -34.59
CA PRO A 375 21.81 16.51 -33.92
C PRO A 375 20.63 16.87 -34.84
N SER A 376 20.84 16.89 -36.17
CA SER A 376 19.76 17.11 -37.15
C SER A 376 19.09 15.81 -37.62
N CYS A 377 19.64 14.65 -37.24
CA CYS A 377 19.11 13.33 -37.57
C CYS A 377 18.51 12.71 -36.30
N THR A 378 17.18 12.67 -36.21
CA THR A 378 16.45 12.33 -34.96
C THR A 378 15.79 10.96 -34.93
N ASP A 379 15.84 10.22 -36.04
CA ASP A 379 15.02 9.03 -36.26
C ASP A 379 15.85 7.73 -36.09
N PRO A 380 15.21 6.55 -35.88
CA PRO A 380 15.90 5.27 -35.93
C PRO A 380 16.74 5.11 -37.21
N GLY A 381 17.98 4.66 -37.06
CA GLY A 381 19.00 4.64 -38.10
C GLY A 381 19.97 5.84 -38.11
N CYS A 382 19.70 6.91 -37.36
CA CYS A 382 20.59 8.06 -37.25
C CYS A 382 21.87 7.76 -36.42
N PRO A 383 23.03 8.37 -36.74
CA PRO A 383 24.31 7.97 -36.15
C PRO A 383 24.51 8.49 -34.71
N PHE A 384 25.03 7.64 -33.82
CA PHE A 384 25.43 8.00 -32.46
C PHE A 384 26.96 8.07 -32.27
N SER A 385 27.41 8.80 -31.26
CA SER A 385 28.81 8.92 -30.83
C SER A 385 29.11 8.12 -29.57
N GLY A 386 28.09 7.83 -28.76
CA GLY A 386 28.16 6.95 -27.60
C GLY A 386 26.79 6.76 -26.93
N ALA A 387 26.81 6.25 -25.70
CA ALA A 387 25.68 6.30 -24.78
C ALA A 387 25.19 7.74 -24.54
N SER A 388 23.99 7.91 -23.98
CA SER A 388 23.60 9.21 -23.43
C SER A 388 24.46 9.59 -22.22
N GLU A 389 24.45 10.86 -21.86
CA GLU A 389 24.80 11.28 -20.49
C GLU A 389 23.94 10.51 -19.45
N PRO A 390 24.44 10.31 -18.21
CA PRO A 390 23.70 9.62 -17.15
C PRO A 390 22.38 10.29 -16.77
N GLY A 391 21.37 9.48 -16.42
CA GLY A 391 20.16 9.98 -15.79
C GLY A 391 20.43 10.53 -14.38
N PRO A 392 19.70 11.58 -13.92
CA PRO A 392 19.94 12.25 -12.65
C PRO A 392 19.65 11.41 -11.40
N CYS A 393 19.15 10.18 -11.54
CA CYS A 393 18.96 9.23 -10.45
C CYS A 393 19.35 7.78 -10.80
N SER A 394 19.29 7.38 -12.08
CA SER A 394 19.86 6.10 -12.53
C SER A 394 21.39 6.10 -12.51
N ASP A 395 22.04 7.28 -12.61
CA ASP A 395 23.50 7.50 -12.58
C ASP A 395 24.29 6.62 -13.57
N ALA A 396 23.63 6.18 -14.64
CA ALA A 396 24.17 5.29 -15.66
C ALA A 396 23.93 5.87 -17.06
N GLY A 397 25.00 6.06 -17.84
CA GLY A 397 24.91 6.54 -19.22
C GLY A 397 24.30 5.50 -20.16
N GLY A 398 23.40 5.92 -21.05
CA GLY A 398 22.77 5.05 -22.05
C GLY A 398 21.56 4.25 -21.56
N ILE A 399 21.05 4.60 -20.37
CA ILE A 399 19.76 4.18 -19.85
C ILE A 399 19.10 5.39 -19.18
N LEU A 400 17.76 5.45 -19.22
CA LEU A 400 16.96 6.33 -18.37
C LEU A 400 15.80 5.50 -17.80
N ALA A 401 15.54 5.58 -16.50
CA ALA A 401 14.35 4.94 -15.90
C ALA A 401 13.05 5.59 -16.42
N TYR A 402 11.92 4.90 -16.38
CA TYR A 402 10.65 5.45 -16.87
C TYR A 402 10.26 6.73 -16.11
N TYR A 403 10.51 6.82 -14.79
CA TYR A 403 10.33 8.08 -14.06
C TYR A 403 11.22 9.21 -14.57
N GLU A 404 12.47 8.94 -14.99
CA GLU A 404 13.37 9.96 -15.57
C GLU A 404 12.92 10.40 -16.97
N ILE A 405 12.33 9.49 -17.74
CA ILE A 405 11.78 9.77 -19.07
C ILE A 405 10.51 10.63 -18.96
N MET A 406 9.59 10.29 -18.06
CA MET A 406 8.43 11.14 -17.75
C MET A 406 8.88 12.52 -17.26
N ALA A 407 9.85 12.57 -16.35
CA ALA A 407 10.45 13.79 -15.81
C ALA A 407 11.36 14.53 -16.83
N ALA A 408 11.62 13.93 -17.99
CA ALA A 408 12.28 14.58 -19.12
C ALA A 408 11.31 15.23 -20.10
N LEU A 409 10.11 14.65 -20.24
CA LEU A 409 9.00 15.11 -21.07
C LEU A 409 8.18 16.25 -20.42
N ASP A 410 7.97 16.20 -19.10
CA ASP A 410 7.31 17.28 -18.35
C ASP A 410 8.20 18.52 -18.12
N GLY A 411 9.51 18.37 -18.35
CA GLY A 411 10.54 19.42 -18.22
C GLY A 411 11.10 19.62 -16.81
N SER A 412 10.76 18.78 -15.84
CA SER A 412 11.16 18.92 -14.42
C SER A 412 12.63 18.62 -14.13
N THR A 413 13.28 17.76 -14.92
CA THR A 413 14.68 17.33 -14.69
C THR A 413 15.76 18.36 -15.00
N SER A 414 15.49 19.39 -15.79
CA SER A 414 16.54 20.31 -16.26
C SER A 414 16.70 21.56 -15.39
N SER A 415 17.95 21.99 -15.19
CA SER A 415 18.33 23.23 -14.51
C SER A 415 18.03 24.50 -15.31
N SER A 416 17.55 24.34 -16.55
CA SER A 416 16.99 25.38 -17.39
C SER A 416 15.64 24.91 -17.93
N LYS A 417 14.70 25.80 -18.25
CA LYS A 417 13.40 25.38 -18.84
C LYS A 417 13.65 24.68 -20.19
N ARG A 418 13.59 23.34 -20.19
CA ARG A 418 13.67 22.52 -21.41
C ARG A 418 12.45 22.86 -22.29
N ALA A 419 12.65 22.91 -23.60
CA ALA A 419 11.55 23.11 -24.54
C ALA A 419 10.57 21.92 -24.48
N THR A 420 9.29 22.17 -24.73
CA THR A 420 8.26 21.12 -24.77
C THR A 420 8.62 20.06 -25.80
N ILE A 421 8.82 18.83 -25.34
CA ILE A 421 9.12 17.68 -26.19
C ILE A 421 7.80 17.08 -26.69
N SER A 422 7.73 16.74 -27.98
CA SER A 422 6.68 15.92 -28.56
C SER A 422 7.30 14.62 -29.08
N PRO A 423 7.10 13.48 -28.40
CA PRO A 423 7.64 12.19 -28.85
C PRO A 423 7.10 11.76 -30.21
N THR A 424 7.96 11.14 -31.02
CA THR A 424 7.55 10.44 -32.23
C THR A 424 7.13 9.01 -31.86
N HIS A 425 5.91 8.64 -32.23
CA HIS A 425 5.36 7.31 -32.02
C HIS A 425 5.48 6.46 -33.30
N ASP A 426 6.35 5.44 -33.29
CA ASP A 426 6.42 4.45 -34.36
C ASP A 426 5.36 3.36 -34.13
N LYS A 427 4.33 3.38 -34.98
CA LYS A 427 3.20 2.43 -34.96
C LYS A 427 3.56 1.02 -35.43
N THR A 428 4.68 0.87 -36.14
CA THR A 428 5.14 -0.41 -36.69
C THR A 428 6.01 -1.12 -35.65
N ALA A 429 6.96 -0.38 -35.08
CA ALA A 429 7.82 -0.85 -34.01
C ALA A 429 7.12 -0.87 -32.63
N ALA A 430 5.97 -0.21 -32.48
CA ALA A 430 5.26 -0.03 -31.22
C ALA A 430 6.18 0.49 -30.11
N VAL A 431 6.83 1.62 -30.38
CA VAL A 431 7.75 2.34 -29.48
C VAL A 431 7.58 3.85 -29.66
N ASN A 432 7.97 4.61 -28.64
CA ASN A 432 8.09 6.06 -28.73
C ASN A 432 9.57 6.44 -28.66
N TYR A 433 9.96 7.52 -29.32
CA TYR A 433 11.30 8.09 -29.19
C TYR A 433 11.29 9.62 -29.24
N PHE A 434 12.33 10.24 -28.67
CA PHE A 434 12.54 11.69 -28.77
C PHE A 434 14.00 12.07 -28.56
N THR A 435 14.32 13.30 -28.99
CA THR A 435 15.57 13.97 -28.65
C THR A 435 15.40 15.02 -27.55
N PHE A 436 16.38 15.13 -26.66
CA PHE A 436 16.47 16.14 -25.61
C PHE A 436 17.88 16.73 -25.52
N ASP A 437 18.03 17.83 -24.77
CA ASP A 437 19.31 18.51 -24.47
C ASP A 437 20.29 18.59 -25.66
N LYS A 438 19.75 19.05 -26.80
CA LYS A 438 20.38 19.26 -28.12
C LYS A 438 20.67 17.97 -28.91
N ASN A 439 21.28 16.95 -28.31
CA ASN A 439 21.72 15.76 -29.04
C ASN A 439 21.58 14.44 -28.29
N GLN A 440 20.88 14.42 -27.16
CA GLN A 440 20.55 13.18 -26.46
C GLN A 440 19.30 12.58 -27.11
N TRP A 441 19.22 11.26 -27.23
CA TRP A 441 18.10 10.52 -27.82
C TRP A 441 17.70 9.36 -26.91
N VAL A 442 16.41 9.05 -26.80
CA VAL A 442 15.91 7.90 -26.04
C VAL A 442 14.72 7.25 -26.74
N SER A 443 14.67 5.91 -26.70
CA SER A 443 13.50 5.10 -27.05
C SER A 443 12.88 4.52 -25.78
N TYR A 444 11.54 4.47 -25.72
CA TYR A 444 10.81 4.04 -24.53
C TYR A 444 9.38 3.58 -24.86
N ASP A 445 8.69 3.04 -23.85
CA ASP A 445 7.29 2.61 -23.91
C ASP A 445 6.35 3.52 -23.08
N ASP A 446 5.09 3.65 -23.52
CA ASP A 446 4.00 4.37 -22.83
C ASP A 446 2.68 3.56 -22.84
N ALA A 447 1.58 4.13 -22.37
CA ALA A 447 0.25 3.52 -22.44
C ALA A 447 -0.19 3.13 -23.87
N THR A 448 0.23 3.87 -24.90
CA THR A 448 -0.07 3.57 -26.31
C THR A 448 0.67 2.31 -26.76
N THR A 449 1.97 2.24 -26.52
CA THR A 449 2.82 1.15 -27.00
C THR A 449 2.70 -0.11 -26.13
N PHE A 450 2.54 0.02 -24.81
CA PHE A 450 2.18 -1.08 -23.92
C PHE A 450 0.88 -1.74 -24.40
N LYS A 451 -0.15 -0.96 -24.79
CA LYS A 451 -1.37 -1.55 -25.34
C LYS A 451 -1.11 -2.32 -26.63
N GLN A 452 -0.35 -1.76 -27.58
CA GLN A 452 0.00 -2.45 -28.84
C GLN A 452 0.75 -3.78 -28.62
N LYS A 453 1.63 -3.81 -27.61
CA LYS A 453 2.38 -5.00 -27.20
C LYS A 453 1.50 -6.04 -26.49
N VAL A 454 0.61 -5.61 -25.59
CA VAL A 454 -0.41 -6.47 -24.96
C VAL A 454 -1.36 -7.05 -26.00
N ASP A 455 -1.91 -6.24 -26.91
CA ASP A 455 -2.84 -6.67 -27.96
C ASP A 455 -2.22 -7.79 -28.82
N TRP A 456 -0.91 -7.69 -29.10
CA TRP A 456 -0.19 -8.75 -29.81
C TRP A 456 0.05 -9.99 -28.94
N ALA A 457 0.52 -9.83 -27.70
CA ALA A 457 0.76 -10.94 -26.78
C ALA A 457 -0.51 -11.77 -26.51
N ASP A 458 -1.65 -11.09 -26.38
CA ASP A 458 -2.98 -11.70 -26.24
C ASP A 458 -3.39 -12.43 -27.53
N SER A 459 -3.11 -11.86 -28.71
CA SER A 459 -3.40 -12.51 -30.01
C SER A 459 -2.61 -13.80 -30.27
N VAL A 460 -1.45 -13.93 -29.62
CA VAL A 460 -0.59 -15.13 -29.66
C VAL A 460 -0.92 -16.11 -28.51
N GLY A 461 -1.60 -15.64 -27.46
CA GLY A 461 -1.90 -16.42 -26.26
C GLY A 461 -0.67 -16.67 -25.40
N LEU A 462 0.15 -15.63 -25.14
CA LEU A 462 1.33 -15.75 -24.27
C LEU A 462 0.95 -16.05 -22.80
N GLY A 463 1.90 -16.61 -22.05
CA GLY A 463 1.72 -17.08 -20.66
C GLY A 463 1.65 -15.98 -19.60
N GLY A 464 1.86 -14.72 -19.96
CA GLY A 464 1.87 -13.56 -19.06
C GLY A 464 2.74 -12.41 -19.56
N GLY A 465 2.78 -11.33 -18.77
CA GLY A 465 3.72 -10.22 -18.89
C GLY A 465 4.68 -10.18 -17.70
N MET A 466 5.88 -9.65 -17.92
CA MET A 466 6.95 -9.44 -16.95
C MET A 466 7.48 -8.01 -17.08
N ILE A 467 7.89 -7.40 -15.98
CA ILE A 467 8.29 -5.99 -15.90
C ILE A 467 9.72 -5.92 -15.38
N TRP A 468 10.63 -5.36 -16.19
CA TRP A 468 11.97 -4.96 -15.77
C TRP A 468 12.10 -3.43 -15.74
N ALA A 469 12.12 -2.77 -14.60
CA ALA A 469 11.79 -3.25 -13.26
C ALA A 469 10.69 -2.37 -12.64
N SER A 470 9.91 -2.93 -11.71
CA SER A 470 8.74 -2.26 -11.15
C SER A 470 9.10 -1.00 -10.33
N ASP A 471 10.30 -0.95 -9.76
CA ASP A 471 10.84 0.23 -9.06
C ASP A 471 11.47 1.30 -9.98
N LEU A 472 11.22 1.23 -11.29
CA LEU A 472 11.60 2.26 -12.27
C LEU A 472 10.39 3.07 -12.80
N ASP A 473 9.17 2.77 -12.32
CA ASP A 473 7.97 3.57 -12.56
C ASP A 473 8.00 4.90 -11.79
N THR A 474 7.16 5.85 -12.18
CA THR A 474 6.81 7.04 -11.40
C THR A 474 6.23 6.72 -10.01
N ASP A 475 6.41 7.65 -9.05
CA ASP A 475 5.79 7.66 -7.71
C ASP A 475 4.24 7.56 -7.70
N LYS A 476 3.61 7.63 -8.88
CA LYS A 476 2.14 7.56 -9.11
C LYS A 476 1.73 6.29 -9.90
N TYR A 477 2.65 5.32 -10.02
CA TYR A 477 2.47 4.01 -10.66
C TYR A 477 1.89 4.06 -12.09
N THR A 478 2.27 5.09 -12.86
CA THR A 478 1.65 5.36 -14.17
C THR A 478 2.01 4.32 -15.23
N ALA A 479 3.21 3.73 -15.20
CA ALA A 479 3.58 2.63 -16.10
C ALA A 479 2.83 1.34 -15.75
N HIS A 480 2.68 1.00 -14.47
CA HIS A 480 1.87 -0.15 -14.04
C HIS A 480 0.39 0.02 -14.40
N GLY A 481 -0.20 1.19 -14.13
CA GLY A 481 -1.58 1.48 -14.49
C GLY A 481 -1.80 1.40 -16.01
N ALA A 482 -0.87 1.94 -16.79
CA ALA A 482 -0.87 1.86 -18.25
C ALA A 482 -0.72 0.42 -18.80
N LEU A 483 0.25 -0.34 -18.29
CA LEU A 483 0.52 -1.71 -18.74
C LEU A 483 -0.59 -2.67 -18.33
N THR A 484 -1.17 -2.55 -17.13
CA THR A 484 -2.27 -3.42 -16.66
C THR A 484 -3.66 -2.97 -17.13
N GLY A 485 -3.86 -1.68 -17.41
CA GLY A 485 -5.17 -1.10 -17.66
C GLY A 485 -6.03 -0.91 -16.40
N LYS A 486 -5.41 -0.84 -15.21
CA LYS A 486 -6.07 -0.64 -13.92
C LYS A 486 -5.76 0.74 -13.32
N THR A 487 -6.68 1.26 -12.51
CA THR A 487 -6.33 2.19 -11.42
C THR A 487 -5.72 1.38 -10.29
N ILE A 488 -4.48 1.70 -9.89
CA ILE A 488 -3.73 0.94 -8.89
C ILE A 488 -4.20 1.29 -7.48
N GLN A 489 -4.61 0.28 -6.69
CA GLN A 489 -4.87 0.46 -5.26
C GLN A 489 -3.58 0.63 -4.45
N SER A 490 -3.62 1.45 -3.40
CA SER A 490 -2.49 1.56 -2.46
C SER A 490 -2.31 0.26 -1.67
N ASN A 491 -1.08 -0.07 -1.29
CA ASN A 491 -0.81 -1.29 -0.51
C ASN A 491 -1.59 -1.38 0.84
N PRO A 492 -1.81 -0.28 1.59
CA PRO A 492 -2.74 -0.29 2.73
C PRO A 492 -4.20 -0.57 2.36
N SER A 493 -4.70 -0.05 1.22
CA SER A 493 -6.04 -0.39 0.70
C SER A 493 -6.12 -1.88 0.34
N LEU A 494 -5.09 -2.38 -0.33
CA LEU A 494 -4.96 -3.75 -0.79
C LEU A 494 -4.85 -4.77 0.37
N GLN A 495 -4.22 -4.40 1.49
CA GLN A 495 -4.26 -5.17 2.74
C GLN A 495 -5.70 -5.39 3.21
N ALA A 496 -6.48 -4.31 3.32
CA ALA A 496 -7.86 -4.37 3.77
C ALA A 496 -8.72 -5.22 2.82
N VAL A 497 -8.55 -5.05 1.51
CA VAL A 497 -9.28 -5.81 0.48
C VAL A 497 -8.93 -7.29 0.51
N ASN A 498 -7.65 -7.68 0.50
CA ASN A 498 -7.28 -9.10 0.51
C ASN A 498 -7.64 -9.80 1.83
N LYS A 499 -7.49 -9.11 2.98
CA LYS A 499 -7.92 -9.63 4.29
C LYS A 499 -9.43 -9.84 4.36
N ALA A 500 -10.22 -9.07 3.60
CA ALA A 500 -11.67 -9.23 3.52
C ALA A 500 -12.14 -10.31 2.51
N LEU A 501 -11.26 -10.82 1.64
CA LEU A 501 -11.62 -11.73 0.54
C LEU A 501 -11.14 -13.18 0.73
N SER A 502 -10.11 -13.45 1.53
CA SER A 502 -9.34 -14.70 1.37
C SER A 502 -9.92 -15.96 2.02
N ASN A 503 -10.25 -15.98 3.32
CA ASN A 503 -10.73 -17.20 3.98
C ASN A 503 -11.45 -16.98 5.34
N PRO A 504 -12.77 -17.27 5.47
CA PRO A 504 -13.48 -17.28 6.75
C PRO A 504 -12.96 -18.29 7.78
N VAL A 505 -12.34 -19.40 7.34
CA VAL A 505 -11.73 -20.40 8.26
C VAL A 505 -10.42 -19.86 8.84
N ALA A 506 -9.67 -19.04 8.09
CA ALA A 506 -8.47 -18.39 8.62
C ALA A 506 -8.82 -17.38 9.72
N VAL A 507 -10.01 -16.77 9.71
CA VAL A 507 -10.50 -15.95 10.83
C VAL A 507 -10.65 -16.80 12.10
N VAL A 508 -11.13 -18.04 11.98
CA VAL A 508 -11.24 -18.98 13.11
C VAL A 508 -9.85 -19.44 13.59
N GLU A 509 -8.90 -19.68 12.68
CA GLU A 509 -7.52 -20.08 13.05
C GLU A 509 -6.68 -18.92 13.60
N ASP A 510 -6.90 -17.68 13.15
CA ASP A 510 -6.28 -16.45 13.65
C ASP A 510 -6.86 -16.04 15.01
N LEU A 511 -8.18 -16.20 15.23
CA LEU A 511 -8.77 -16.13 16.58
C LEU A 511 -8.18 -17.22 17.50
N ALA A 512 -8.17 -18.48 17.06
CA ALA A 512 -7.56 -19.58 17.82
C ALA A 512 -6.04 -19.40 18.03
N GLY A 513 -5.41 -18.53 17.23
CA GLY A 513 -4.03 -18.09 17.39
C GLY A 513 -3.89 -16.99 18.44
N SER A 514 -4.69 -15.92 18.35
CA SER A 514 -4.61 -14.71 19.18
C SER A 514 -5.21 -14.91 20.58
N ASN A 515 -6.28 -15.69 20.72
CA ASN A 515 -6.73 -16.25 22.00
C ASN A 515 -5.98 -17.54 22.40
N GLY A 516 -4.91 -17.87 21.67
CA GLY A 516 -3.93 -18.88 22.05
C GLY A 516 -4.40 -20.33 22.20
N GLN A 517 -5.59 -20.72 21.69
CA GLN A 517 -5.95 -22.15 21.58
C GLN A 517 -4.89 -22.96 20.84
N ASN A 518 -4.17 -22.36 19.90
CA ASN A 518 -3.13 -23.01 19.10
C ASN A 518 -1.74 -23.00 19.75
N CYS A 519 -1.54 -22.34 20.89
CA CYS A 519 -0.27 -22.34 21.62
C CYS A 519 0.09 -23.72 22.21
N PHE A 520 1.30 -23.88 22.75
CA PHE A 520 1.72 -25.05 23.55
C PHE A 520 2.98 -24.76 24.38
N VAL A 521 3.15 -25.47 25.50
CA VAL A 521 4.44 -25.51 26.22
C VAL A 521 5.29 -26.66 25.65
N TYR A 522 6.51 -26.35 25.21
CA TYR A 522 7.48 -27.34 24.74
C TYR A 522 7.73 -28.42 25.80
N LYS A 523 7.66 -29.70 25.39
CA LYS A 523 7.78 -30.86 26.29
C LYS A 523 9.14 -31.56 26.23
N GLY A 524 10.10 -31.01 25.52
CA GLY A 524 11.46 -31.55 25.43
C GLY A 524 12.34 -31.22 26.65
N LYS A 525 13.66 -31.37 26.47
CA LYS A 525 14.65 -30.94 27.47
C LYS A 525 14.66 -29.41 27.59
N CYS A 526 15.02 -28.91 28.77
CA CYS A 526 15.17 -27.47 29.01
C CYS A 526 16.15 -26.83 28.02
N VAL A 527 15.77 -25.66 27.53
CA VAL A 527 16.44 -24.87 26.49
C VAL A 527 17.13 -23.68 27.16
N ASN A 528 18.30 -23.29 26.67
CA ASN A 528 18.98 -22.08 27.12
C ASN A 528 18.20 -20.84 26.64
N LEU A 529 17.67 -20.06 27.58
CA LEU A 529 16.82 -18.90 27.32
C LEU A 529 17.58 -17.75 26.64
N ASN A 530 18.93 -17.76 26.70
CA ASN A 530 19.79 -16.81 26.00
C ASN A 530 20.13 -17.25 24.55
N ASP A 531 19.69 -18.43 24.11
CA ASP A 531 19.94 -18.98 22.79
C ASP A 531 18.68 -18.90 21.93
N ASN A 532 18.50 -17.78 21.24
CA ASN A 532 17.35 -17.53 20.36
C ASN A 532 17.16 -18.63 19.31
N LYS A 533 18.23 -19.30 18.86
CA LYS A 533 18.12 -20.40 17.89
C LYS A 533 17.57 -21.65 18.56
N ALA A 534 18.13 -22.07 19.70
CA ALA A 534 17.62 -23.23 20.43
C ALA A 534 16.18 -23.03 20.92
N MET A 535 15.81 -21.80 21.27
CA MET A 535 14.45 -21.39 21.62
C MET A 535 13.48 -21.49 20.43
N SER A 536 13.91 -21.07 19.23
CA SER A 536 13.13 -21.21 17.99
C SER A 536 13.03 -22.67 17.53
N ASP A 537 14.14 -23.42 17.54
CA ASP A 537 14.20 -24.86 17.20
C ASP A 537 13.23 -25.70 18.06
N ALA A 538 13.02 -25.30 19.32
CA ALA A 538 12.11 -25.96 20.25
C ALA A 538 10.62 -25.67 19.98
N CYS A 539 10.29 -24.51 19.40
CA CYS A 539 8.92 -24.22 18.93
C CYS A 539 8.65 -24.76 17.51
N GLY A 540 9.69 -24.93 16.70
CA GLY A 540 9.58 -25.41 15.33
C GLY A 540 9.01 -24.36 14.35
N PRO A 541 9.03 -24.67 13.04
CA PRO A 541 8.59 -23.73 12.01
C PRO A 541 7.11 -23.35 12.17
N GLY A 542 6.79 -22.10 11.84
CA GLY A 542 5.44 -21.54 11.96
C GLY A 542 5.03 -21.13 13.38
N ASN A 543 5.88 -21.31 14.39
CA ASN A 543 5.62 -20.89 15.77
C ASN A 543 6.72 -19.96 16.31
N THR A 544 6.34 -19.05 17.20
CA THR A 544 7.22 -18.12 17.91
C THR A 544 7.10 -18.29 19.43
N VAL A 545 8.11 -17.84 20.16
CA VAL A 545 8.16 -17.87 21.63
C VAL A 545 7.39 -16.68 22.21
N VAL A 546 6.39 -16.94 23.03
CA VAL A 546 5.65 -15.91 23.79
C VAL A 546 6.04 -15.87 25.28
N GLY A 547 6.72 -16.91 25.77
CA GLY A 547 7.19 -17.03 27.16
C GLY A 547 7.93 -18.35 27.40
N TRP A 548 8.11 -18.74 28.67
CA TRP A 548 8.65 -20.06 29.03
C TRP A 548 8.18 -20.51 30.42
N ASP A 549 8.33 -21.80 30.70
CA ASP A 549 8.09 -22.46 31.98
C ASP A 549 9.44 -22.95 32.57
N ASP A 550 9.75 -22.58 33.81
CA ASP A 550 10.99 -22.96 34.52
C ASP A 550 10.90 -24.37 35.14
N ASP A 551 9.74 -25.03 35.11
CA ASP A 551 9.53 -26.32 35.78
C ASP A 551 10.55 -27.38 35.35
N GLY A 552 11.24 -27.97 36.32
CA GLY A 552 12.27 -28.99 36.09
C GLY A 552 13.59 -28.48 35.49
N CYS A 553 13.75 -27.17 35.25
CA CYS A 553 14.95 -26.61 34.59
C CYS A 553 15.99 -26.03 35.55
N GLY A 554 15.58 -25.53 36.72
CA GLY A 554 16.45 -25.32 37.88
C GLY A 554 17.33 -24.06 37.85
N LYS A 555 16.89 -23.02 38.60
CA LYS A 555 17.43 -21.64 38.67
C LYS A 555 18.94 -21.42 38.94
N LYS A 556 19.77 -22.46 39.11
CA LYS A 556 21.15 -22.34 39.65
C LYS A 556 22.29 -22.91 38.78
N SER A 557 21.99 -23.57 37.65
CA SER A 557 23.03 -24.18 36.80
C SER A 557 23.03 -23.71 35.34
N CYS A 558 21.92 -23.21 34.81
CA CYS A 558 21.87 -22.44 33.57
C CYS A 558 20.62 -21.55 33.53
N HIS A 559 20.61 -20.51 32.71
CA HIS A 559 19.42 -19.71 32.44
C HIS A 559 18.55 -20.49 31.44
N CYS A 560 17.73 -21.40 31.96
CA CYS A 560 17.11 -22.46 31.19
C CYS A 560 15.63 -22.65 31.54
N GLY A 561 14.79 -22.85 30.52
CA GLY A 561 13.35 -23.08 30.65
C GLY A 561 12.79 -23.91 29.49
N LYS A 562 11.47 -24.10 29.45
CA LYS A 562 10.72 -24.72 28.35
C LYS A 562 9.89 -23.66 27.63
N PRO A 563 10.15 -23.34 26.36
CA PRO A 563 9.38 -22.33 25.63
C PRO A 563 7.86 -22.55 25.68
N VAL A 564 7.11 -21.46 25.82
CA VAL A 564 5.70 -21.39 25.42
C VAL A 564 5.65 -20.83 24.00
N CYS A 565 5.10 -21.63 23.10
CA CYS A 565 5.10 -21.42 21.66
C CYS A 565 3.67 -21.12 21.18
N CYS A 566 3.52 -20.18 20.24
CA CYS A 566 2.24 -19.86 19.58
C CYS A 566 2.46 -19.64 18.08
N PRO A 567 1.45 -19.79 17.20
CA PRO A 567 1.64 -19.60 15.77
C PRO A 567 2.11 -18.17 15.44
N THR A 568 3.18 -18.03 14.65
CA THR A 568 3.95 -16.77 14.53
C THR A 568 3.11 -15.59 14.07
N ASN A 569 2.17 -15.80 13.15
CA ASN A 569 1.39 -14.74 12.50
C ASN A 569 0.31 -14.14 13.43
N SER A 570 -0.08 -14.89 14.46
CA SER A 570 -1.24 -14.63 15.31
C SER A 570 -0.87 -14.61 16.80
N ALA A 571 0.41 -14.65 17.15
CA ALA A 571 0.87 -14.91 18.51
C ALA A 571 0.46 -13.78 19.47
N PRO A 572 -0.17 -14.11 20.62
CA PRO A 572 -0.55 -13.10 21.61
C PRO A 572 0.69 -12.42 22.21
N LYS A 573 0.53 -11.13 22.52
CA LYS A 573 1.60 -10.26 23.03
C LYS A 573 1.36 -9.93 24.49
N SER A 574 2.43 -9.56 25.20
CA SER A 574 2.36 -9.17 26.62
C SER A 574 1.80 -10.25 27.55
N CYS A 575 1.95 -11.53 27.19
CA CYS A 575 1.54 -12.66 28.02
C CYS A 575 2.39 -12.75 29.30
N ILE A 576 1.76 -13.04 30.43
CA ILE A 576 2.34 -13.02 31.77
C ILE A 576 1.93 -14.30 32.51
N TRP A 577 2.86 -14.85 33.29
CA TRP A 577 2.49 -15.86 34.29
C TRP A 577 1.78 -15.21 35.47
N ARG A 578 0.52 -15.58 35.68
CA ARG A 578 -0.35 -15.11 36.76
C ARG A 578 -0.41 -16.13 37.89
N GLY A 579 -0.22 -15.69 39.13
CA GLY A 579 -0.27 -16.58 40.29
C GLY A 579 -0.35 -15.95 41.68
N ASP A 580 0.16 -14.73 41.91
CA ASP A 580 0.41 -14.21 43.27
C ASP A 580 -0.55 -13.09 43.74
N ASP A 581 -1.46 -12.61 42.87
CA ASP A 581 -2.46 -11.57 43.18
C ASP A 581 -3.63 -12.08 44.09
N ASN A 582 -3.33 -12.72 45.23
CA ASN A 582 -4.31 -13.23 46.22
C ASN A 582 -5.05 -12.10 47.01
N GLY A 583 -5.04 -10.84 46.57
CA GLY A 583 -5.66 -9.69 47.24
C GLY A 583 -5.13 -9.32 48.64
N GLY A 584 -4.35 -10.20 49.30
CA GLY A 584 -3.99 -10.08 50.71
C GLY A 584 -2.87 -11.01 51.22
N GLY A 585 -2.05 -11.55 50.33
CA GLY A 585 -0.71 -12.08 50.65
C GLY A 585 -0.58 -13.48 51.27
N ALA A 586 -0.02 -14.41 50.51
CA ALA A 586 0.67 -15.62 51.00
C ALA A 586 1.69 -16.07 49.95
N GLY A 587 2.98 -15.74 50.13
CA GLY A 587 4.07 -15.89 49.14
C GLY A 587 4.52 -17.33 48.85
N SER A 588 3.57 -18.24 48.72
CA SER A 588 3.73 -19.64 48.27
C SER A 588 2.42 -20.30 47.83
N ASP A 589 1.25 -19.64 47.92
CA ASP A 589 -0.05 -20.26 47.66
C ASP A 589 -0.76 -19.61 46.46
N CYS A 590 -0.59 -20.18 45.27
CA CYS A 590 -1.01 -19.55 44.00
C CYS A 590 -2.52 -19.73 43.71
N SER A 591 -3.18 -18.71 43.13
CA SER A 591 -4.63 -18.74 42.83
C SER A 591 -4.99 -19.28 41.44
N ALA A 592 -4.06 -19.18 40.48
CA ALA A 592 -4.19 -19.60 39.08
C ALA A 592 -5.20 -18.81 38.21
N GLN A 593 -5.36 -17.50 38.44
CA GLN A 593 -6.39 -16.66 37.79
C GLN A 593 -5.81 -15.60 36.84
N CYS A 594 -6.49 -15.27 35.75
CA CYS A 594 -6.09 -14.24 34.78
C CYS A 594 -6.63 -12.86 35.19
N ARG A 595 -6.05 -11.72 34.82
CA ARG A 595 -6.67 -10.43 35.19
C ARG A 595 -7.92 -10.15 34.34
N PRO A 596 -8.87 -9.31 34.79
CA PRO A 596 -9.94 -8.80 33.95
C PRO A 596 -9.42 -8.25 32.62
N GLY A 597 -9.88 -8.82 31.50
CA GLY A 597 -9.37 -8.56 30.16
C GLY A 597 -8.23 -9.48 29.69
N GLU A 598 -7.94 -10.56 30.42
CA GLU A 598 -6.99 -11.60 30.03
C GLU A 598 -7.65 -12.98 29.96
N LEU A 599 -7.05 -13.86 29.16
CA LEU A 599 -7.52 -15.22 28.90
C LEU A 599 -6.40 -16.26 29.12
N ASN A 600 -6.78 -17.44 29.61
CA ASN A 600 -5.85 -18.51 30.00
C ASN A 600 -5.47 -19.38 28.78
N ILE A 601 -4.47 -18.95 28.00
CA ILE A 601 -4.20 -19.53 26.69
C ILE A 601 -4.01 -21.06 26.77
N LYS A 602 -4.94 -21.80 26.16
CA LYS A 602 -5.01 -23.27 26.15
C LYS A 602 -4.96 -23.94 27.53
N GLY A 603 -5.34 -23.23 28.61
CA GLY A 603 -5.26 -23.74 29.98
C GLY A 603 -3.83 -24.02 30.47
N ILE A 604 -2.83 -23.30 29.93
CA ILE A 604 -1.42 -23.52 30.25
C ILE A 604 -1.14 -23.16 31.72
N ARG A 605 -0.66 -24.13 32.49
CA ARG A 605 -0.38 -23.99 33.94
C ARG A 605 0.93 -24.65 34.36
N SER A 606 1.58 -24.09 35.39
CA SER A 606 2.86 -24.56 35.97
C SER A 606 2.89 -24.34 37.49
N SER A 607 3.66 -25.16 38.23
CA SER A 607 3.92 -24.89 39.66
C SER A 607 4.99 -23.81 39.88
N TRP A 608 5.72 -23.40 38.84
CA TRP A 608 6.79 -22.38 38.92
C TRP A 608 6.43 -21.12 38.13
N GLY A 609 5.85 -21.30 36.94
CA GLY A 609 5.78 -20.25 35.92
C GLY A 609 7.17 -19.99 35.31
N GLY A 610 7.40 -18.77 34.87
CA GLY A 610 8.67 -18.34 34.24
C GLY A 610 8.44 -17.01 33.50
N GLY A 611 8.88 -16.94 32.24
CA GLY A 611 8.52 -15.87 31.28
C GLY A 611 9.27 -14.54 31.45
N PHE A 612 9.15 -13.68 30.42
CA PHE A 612 9.76 -12.35 30.40
C PHE A 612 9.22 -11.43 31.50
N LEU A 613 7.98 -11.66 31.93
CA LEU A 613 7.24 -10.94 32.96
C LEU A 613 6.38 -11.95 33.75
N ASN A 614 6.22 -11.70 35.06
CA ASN A 614 5.56 -12.59 36.03
C ASN A 614 4.96 -11.70 37.14
N ASP A 615 3.86 -12.09 37.79
CA ASP A 615 3.44 -11.45 39.05
C ASP A 615 3.92 -12.23 40.28
N GLY A 616 4.52 -11.50 41.22
CA GLY A 616 5.12 -12.06 42.42
C GLY A 616 6.50 -12.69 42.18
N ASP A 617 6.86 -13.66 43.03
CA ASP A 617 8.12 -14.40 42.88
C ASP A 617 8.00 -15.53 41.85
N THR A 618 9.05 -15.70 41.05
CA THR A 618 9.37 -16.89 40.26
C THR A 618 9.45 -18.20 41.05
N ASP A 619 9.38 -18.19 42.38
CA ASP A 619 9.43 -19.39 43.23
C ASP A 619 8.18 -20.28 43.11
N LYS A 620 8.32 -21.52 43.60
CA LYS A 620 7.37 -22.60 43.36
C LYS A 620 6.14 -22.48 44.28
N CYS A 621 4.95 -22.57 43.70
CA CYS A 621 3.70 -22.77 44.42
C CYS A 621 3.78 -24.02 45.32
N GLY A 622 3.56 -23.82 46.63
CA GLY A 622 3.32 -24.87 47.62
C GLY A 622 1.90 -25.43 47.53
N ARG A 623 0.91 -24.59 47.21
CA ARG A 623 -0.46 -24.99 46.83
C ARG A 623 -0.93 -24.19 45.61
N GLY A 624 -1.87 -24.78 44.86
CA GLY A 624 -2.38 -24.21 43.61
C GLY A 624 -1.37 -24.22 42.46
N TRP A 625 -1.68 -23.49 41.40
CA TRP A 625 -0.87 -23.37 40.18
C TRP A 625 -0.72 -21.89 39.77
N LYS A 626 0.27 -21.59 38.93
CA LYS A 626 0.27 -20.38 38.08
C LYS A 626 -0.31 -20.75 36.72
N VAL A 627 -0.99 -19.81 36.08
CA VAL A 627 -1.49 -19.92 34.68
C VAL A 627 -0.77 -18.92 33.79
N PHE A 628 -0.70 -19.21 32.50
CA PHE A 628 -0.09 -18.29 31.53
C PHE A 628 -1.20 -17.56 30.77
N CYS A 629 -1.38 -16.29 31.11
CA CYS A 629 -2.48 -15.47 30.62
C CYS A 629 -1.97 -14.46 29.60
N CYS A 630 -2.80 -14.12 28.63
CA CYS A 630 -2.54 -13.07 27.65
C CYS A 630 -3.72 -12.08 27.64
N PRO A 631 -3.50 -10.78 27.39
CA PRO A 631 -4.59 -9.84 27.14
C PRO A 631 -5.44 -10.29 25.95
N ASP A 632 -6.75 -10.19 26.09
CA ASP A 632 -7.69 -10.39 25.00
C ASP A 632 -7.71 -9.13 24.09
N PRO A 633 -7.64 -9.28 22.75
CA PRO A 633 -7.60 -8.13 21.84
C PRO A 633 -8.95 -7.42 21.69
N ASP A 634 -10.07 -8.12 21.90
CA ASP A 634 -11.42 -7.63 21.64
C ASP A 634 -12.14 -7.18 22.91
N TYR A 635 -11.69 -7.61 24.10
CA TYR A 635 -12.25 -7.28 25.41
C TYR A 635 -12.53 -5.78 25.60
N ALA A 636 -11.61 -4.89 25.24
CA ALA A 636 -11.78 -3.45 25.38
C ALA A 636 -12.90 -2.88 24.49
N THR A 637 -13.20 -3.56 23.37
CA THR A 637 -14.30 -3.24 22.47
C THR A 637 -15.61 -3.82 23.00
N VAL A 638 -15.65 -5.10 23.37
CA VAL A 638 -16.89 -5.77 23.80
C VAL A 638 -17.33 -5.43 25.23
N THR A 639 -16.44 -4.82 26.04
CA THR A 639 -16.79 -4.21 27.32
C THR A 639 -17.03 -2.69 27.23
N LYS A 640 -16.94 -2.08 26.04
CA LYS A 640 -17.19 -0.64 25.87
C LYS A 640 -18.62 -0.32 26.29
N GLY A 641 -18.77 0.61 27.23
CA GLY A 641 -20.08 0.98 27.80
C GLY A 641 -20.63 0.00 28.86
N CYS A 642 -20.02 -1.16 29.08
CA CYS A 642 -20.43 -2.07 30.15
C CYS A 642 -20.14 -1.48 31.53
N SER A 643 -21.08 -1.61 32.47
CA SER A 643 -20.91 -1.12 33.84
C SER A 643 -21.83 -1.83 34.83
N TYR A 644 -21.44 -1.80 36.11
CA TYR A 644 -22.30 -2.31 37.18
C TYR A 644 -23.47 -1.35 37.47
N ALA A 645 -24.70 -1.86 37.36
CA ALA A 645 -25.90 -1.16 37.83
C ALA A 645 -25.85 -0.90 39.34
N LYS A 646 -26.78 -0.09 39.84
CA LYS A 646 -26.96 0.08 41.30
C LYS A 646 -27.49 -1.21 41.92
N CYS A 647 -27.13 -1.46 43.17
CA CYS A 647 -27.65 -2.55 44.00
C CYS A 647 -29.15 -2.83 43.75
N ARG A 648 -29.53 -4.08 43.45
CA ARG A 648 -30.91 -4.53 43.18
C ARG A 648 -31.66 -3.81 42.04
N SER A 649 -30.98 -3.00 41.23
CA SER A 649 -31.60 -2.32 40.09
C SER A 649 -31.49 -3.19 38.83
N SER A 650 -32.47 -3.08 37.94
CA SER A 650 -32.32 -3.60 36.57
C SER A 650 -31.28 -2.77 35.80
N CYS A 651 -30.83 -3.31 34.68
CA CYS A 651 -29.98 -2.57 33.75
C CYS A 651 -30.70 -1.33 33.16
N PRO A 652 -29.96 -0.27 32.81
CA PRO A 652 -30.47 0.86 32.03
C PRO A 652 -31.09 0.44 30.69
N THR A 653 -31.96 1.30 30.14
CA THR A 653 -32.55 1.10 28.80
C THR A 653 -31.44 1.08 27.74
N GLY A 654 -31.46 0.09 26.85
CA GLY A 654 -30.38 -0.15 25.86
C GLY A 654 -29.18 -0.93 26.41
N THR A 655 -29.33 -1.55 27.60
CA THR A 655 -28.35 -2.49 28.14
C THR A 655 -29.04 -3.68 28.82
N SER A 656 -28.49 -4.89 28.68
CA SER A 656 -28.95 -6.10 29.38
C SER A 656 -27.93 -6.65 30.38
N GLU A 657 -28.39 -7.48 31.32
CA GLU A 657 -27.54 -8.15 32.34
C GLU A 657 -26.68 -9.23 31.67
N ALA A 658 -25.36 -9.03 31.64
CA ALA A 658 -24.41 -10.04 31.19
C ALA A 658 -24.15 -11.08 32.30
N PHE A 659 -23.98 -10.61 33.54
CA PHE A 659 -23.81 -11.42 34.75
C PHE A 659 -24.07 -10.59 36.01
N LYS A 660 -23.86 -11.17 37.20
CA LYS A 660 -24.27 -10.59 38.49
C LYS A 660 -23.33 -10.99 39.64
N LYS A 661 -23.11 -10.10 40.63
CA LYS A 661 -22.39 -10.45 41.88
C LYS A 661 -23.08 -9.96 43.17
N TYR A 662 -22.67 -10.52 44.32
CA TYR A 662 -23.22 -10.24 45.64
C TYR A 662 -22.28 -9.47 46.58
N ASP A 663 -20.98 -9.36 46.31
CA ASP A 663 -19.97 -8.75 47.19
C ASP A 663 -20.42 -7.43 47.85
N ASP A 664 -20.62 -6.39 47.04
CA ASP A 664 -21.11 -5.08 47.49
C ASP A 664 -22.65 -5.05 47.70
N CYS A 665 -23.34 -6.16 47.46
CA CYS A 665 -24.79 -6.22 47.36
C CYS A 665 -25.44 -7.51 47.89
N TRP A 666 -25.13 -7.86 49.15
CA TRP A 666 -25.60 -9.02 49.94
C TRP A 666 -27.06 -9.49 49.76
N PHE A 667 -27.97 -8.61 49.38
CA PHE A 667 -29.37 -8.93 49.13
C PHE A 667 -29.74 -8.49 47.71
N GLY A 668 -30.06 -9.45 46.84
CA GLY A 668 -30.54 -9.21 45.47
C GLY A 668 -29.46 -8.94 44.42
N GLY A 669 -28.19 -8.76 44.82
CA GLY A 669 -27.05 -8.66 43.91
C GLY A 669 -26.98 -7.37 43.09
N GLN A 670 -25.91 -7.29 42.32
CA GLN A 670 -25.56 -6.17 41.45
C GLN A 670 -25.28 -6.70 40.03
N SER A 671 -26.05 -6.21 39.07
CA SER A 671 -26.01 -6.61 37.66
C SER A 671 -24.85 -5.92 36.93
N TYR A 672 -24.01 -6.67 36.22
CA TYR A 672 -23.11 -6.11 35.22
C TYR A 672 -23.88 -5.98 33.92
N CYS A 673 -24.05 -4.75 33.46
CA CYS A 673 -24.93 -4.39 32.36
C CYS A 673 -24.10 -3.94 31.16
N CYS A 674 -24.36 -4.52 30.00
CA CYS A 674 -23.65 -4.23 28.75
C CYS A 674 -24.64 -3.75 27.67
N PRO A 675 -24.19 -2.94 26.68
CA PRO A 675 -25.03 -2.55 25.53
C PRO A 675 -25.70 -3.74 24.86
N ASP A 676 -26.89 -3.52 24.32
CA ASP A 676 -27.63 -4.52 23.55
C ASP A 676 -27.21 -4.50 22.06
N PRO A 677 -26.99 -5.66 21.40
CA PRO A 677 -26.97 -7.01 21.97
C PRO A 677 -25.69 -7.25 22.80
N VAL A 678 -25.83 -7.95 23.93
CA VAL A 678 -24.69 -8.25 24.80
C VAL A 678 -23.77 -9.28 24.13
N GLU A 679 -22.57 -8.85 23.77
CA GLU A 679 -21.54 -9.66 23.12
C GLU A 679 -20.78 -10.60 24.07
N LEU A 680 -20.91 -10.39 25.39
CA LEU A 680 -20.47 -11.33 26.42
C LEU A 680 -21.53 -12.41 26.67
N THR A 681 -21.21 -13.66 26.39
CA THR A 681 -22.13 -14.81 26.50
C THR A 681 -21.54 -15.93 27.36
N GLY A 682 -22.38 -16.84 27.86
CA GLY A 682 -21.92 -17.97 28.69
C GLY A 682 -21.31 -17.58 30.05
N CYS A 683 -21.50 -16.32 30.48
CA CYS A 683 -20.89 -15.76 31.68
C CYS A 683 -21.24 -16.53 32.96
N HIS A 684 -20.22 -16.99 33.70
CA HIS A 684 -20.38 -17.72 34.96
C HIS A 684 -19.24 -17.45 35.95
N TRP A 685 -19.48 -17.67 37.25
CA TRP A 685 -18.43 -17.60 38.27
C TRP A 685 -17.78 -18.96 38.49
N GLU A 686 -16.47 -19.05 38.23
CA GLU A 686 -15.67 -20.23 38.55
C GLU A 686 -15.11 -20.12 39.99
N GLY A 687 -15.27 -21.19 40.76
CA GLY A 687 -14.91 -21.31 42.17
C GLY A 687 -13.77 -22.30 42.46
N GLY A 688 -13.15 -22.88 41.42
CA GLY A 688 -11.96 -23.71 41.50
C GLY A 688 -12.20 -25.14 42.00
N THR A 689 -11.21 -25.99 41.80
CA THR A 689 -11.32 -27.44 42.04
C THR A 689 -11.23 -27.85 43.52
N GLY A 690 -11.27 -26.89 44.46
CA GLY A 690 -10.94 -27.08 45.88
C GLY A 690 -12.10 -26.96 46.87
N GLY A 691 -13.29 -26.56 46.43
CA GLY A 691 -14.36 -26.12 47.34
C GLY A 691 -14.13 -24.68 47.81
N ALA A 692 -14.37 -24.38 49.08
CA ALA A 692 -14.32 -23.00 49.62
C ALA A 692 -12.95 -22.30 49.50
N ASP A 693 -11.87 -23.03 49.21
CA ASP A 693 -10.52 -22.48 48.97
C ASP A 693 -10.45 -21.50 47.76
N CYS A 694 -11.28 -21.70 46.73
CA CYS A 694 -11.13 -21.02 45.43
C CYS A 694 -9.75 -21.21 44.78
N ALA A 695 -9.04 -22.30 45.13
CA ALA A 695 -7.80 -22.69 44.48
C ALA A 695 -8.05 -23.10 43.02
N ASN A 696 -7.35 -22.44 42.10
CA ASN A 696 -7.45 -22.66 40.66
C ASN A 696 -8.86 -22.32 40.11
N ALA A 697 -9.44 -21.23 40.60
CA ALA A 697 -10.68 -20.64 40.09
C ALA A 697 -10.41 -19.91 38.76
N ASN A 698 -10.10 -20.68 37.71
CA ASN A 698 -9.63 -20.20 36.41
C ASN A 698 -10.65 -20.41 35.29
N CYS A 699 -10.81 -19.44 34.40
CA CYS A 699 -11.66 -19.58 33.21
C CYS A 699 -11.18 -20.68 32.26
N ASN A 700 -12.08 -21.18 31.41
CA ASN A 700 -11.71 -22.11 30.34
C ASN A 700 -10.82 -21.40 29.30
N ALA A 701 -10.14 -22.19 28.48
CA ALA A 701 -9.16 -21.65 27.53
C ALA A 701 -9.75 -20.68 26.50
N THR A 702 -11.05 -20.80 26.18
CA THR A 702 -11.79 -19.98 25.21
C THR A 702 -12.57 -18.83 25.85
N GLU A 703 -12.38 -18.59 27.15
CA GLU A 703 -13.10 -17.59 27.92
C GLU A 703 -12.15 -16.49 28.40
N VAL A 704 -12.62 -15.25 28.36
CA VAL A 704 -11.95 -14.10 28.95
C VAL A 704 -12.43 -13.95 30.40
N GLU A 705 -11.51 -13.67 31.33
CA GLU A 705 -11.84 -13.30 32.70
C GLU A 705 -12.31 -11.82 32.68
N VAL A 706 -13.50 -11.52 33.18
CA VAL A 706 -14.15 -10.18 33.07
C VAL A 706 -14.21 -9.43 34.40
N ASP A 707 -14.25 -10.16 35.53
CA ASP A 707 -14.25 -9.58 36.87
C ASP A 707 -13.77 -10.61 37.90
N ARG A 708 -13.41 -10.15 39.10
CA ARG A 708 -13.12 -11.00 40.26
C ARG A 708 -13.96 -10.61 41.47
N ALA A 709 -14.43 -11.60 42.21
CA ALA A 709 -15.34 -11.39 43.33
C ALA A 709 -15.10 -12.40 44.46
N THR A 710 -15.19 -11.95 45.72
CA THR A 710 -15.03 -12.79 46.90
C THR A 710 -16.20 -13.77 47.06
N TYR A 711 -17.41 -13.33 46.71
CA TYR A 711 -18.66 -14.09 46.82
C TYR A 711 -19.19 -14.52 45.44
N GLY A 712 -19.03 -13.67 44.42
CA GLY A 712 -19.57 -13.92 43.08
C GLY A 712 -21.10 -13.95 43.10
N ASP A 713 -21.71 -14.97 42.50
CA ASP A 713 -23.17 -15.20 42.47
C ASP A 713 -23.74 -15.93 43.71
N GLN A 714 -22.92 -16.24 44.71
CA GLN A 714 -23.30 -17.08 45.86
C GLN A 714 -23.10 -16.36 47.20
N SER A 715 -23.70 -16.89 48.28
CA SER A 715 -23.56 -16.35 49.64
C SER A 715 -22.30 -16.82 50.40
N THR A 716 -21.50 -17.70 49.81
CA THR A 716 -20.26 -18.25 50.40
C THR A 716 -19.03 -17.59 49.77
N ALA A 717 -18.24 -16.94 50.62
CA ALA A 717 -16.93 -16.40 50.28
C ALA A 717 -15.90 -17.50 50.00
N CYS A 718 -14.84 -17.14 49.28
CA CYS A 718 -13.59 -17.89 49.26
C CYS A 718 -12.80 -17.74 50.58
N ASP A 719 -12.09 -18.80 51.00
CA ASP A 719 -11.11 -18.76 52.08
C ASP A 719 -9.84 -17.97 51.69
N TRP A 720 -9.03 -17.62 52.69
CA TRP A 720 -7.70 -17.00 52.53
C TRP A 720 -7.63 -15.76 51.60
N ASN A 721 -8.70 -14.96 51.58
CA ASN A 721 -8.87 -13.75 50.74
C ASN A 721 -8.83 -14.00 49.22
N ARG A 722 -9.02 -15.25 48.78
CA ARG A 722 -9.10 -15.59 47.36
C ARG A 722 -10.40 -15.08 46.73
N GLN A 723 -10.49 -15.16 45.41
CA GLN A 723 -11.63 -14.68 44.64
C GLN A 723 -12.08 -15.73 43.63
N LYS A 724 -13.35 -15.66 43.24
CA LYS A 724 -13.91 -16.33 42.07
C LYS A 724 -13.60 -15.48 40.83
N ALA A 725 -13.38 -16.15 39.70
CA ALA A 725 -13.25 -15.52 38.40
C ALA A 725 -14.62 -15.47 37.71
N MET A 726 -14.97 -14.36 37.06
CA MET A 726 -16.09 -14.30 36.12
C MET A 726 -15.58 -14.58 34.72
N CYS A 727 -16.12 -15.61 34.08
CA CYS A 727 -15.62 -16.18 32.83
C CYS A 727 -16.70 -16.11 31.74
N CYS A 728 -16.42 -15.38 30.66
CA CYS A 728 -17.36 -15.15 29.54
C CYS A 728 -16.74 -15.52 28.19
N THR A 729 -17.59 -15.89 27.23
CA THR A 729 -17.25 -16.11 25.81
C THR A 729 -17.70 -14.91 24.96
N ILE A 730 -16.81 -14.40 24.10
CA ILE A 730 -17.13 -13.34 23.13
C ILE A 730 -17.87 -13.93 21.94
N LYS A 731 -18.96 -13.29 21.52
CA LYS A 731 -19.93 -13.85 20.57
C LYS A 731 -19.66 -13.50 19.09
N THR A 732 -19.28 -12.27 18.78
CA THR A 732 -19.17 -11.79 17.38
C THR A 732 -17.89 -10.96 17.15
N ALA A 733 -17.29 -11.09 15.97
CA ALA A 733 -16.16 -10.27 15.54
C ALA A 733 -16.61 -8.84 15.17
N PRO A 734 -15.74 -7.81 15.32
CA PRO A 734 -16.12 -6.41 15.09
C PRO A 734 -16.54 -6.11 13.64
N PRO A 735 -17.43 -5.12 13.43
CA PRO A 735 -17.95 -4.77 12.11
C PRO A 735 -16.89 -4.14 11.19
N LYS A 736 -17.20 -4.08 9.90
CA LYS A 736 -16.30 -3.48 8.88
C LYS A 736 -16.10 -1.99 9.15
N PRO A 737 -14.86 -1.46 9.11
CA PRO A 737 -14.60 -0.02 9.25
C PRO A 737 -15.17 0.79 8.09
N ALA A 738 -15.73 1.98 8.37
CA ALA A 738 -16.36 2.82 7.33
C ALA A 738 -15.36 3.61 6.48
N THR A 739 -15.68 3.79 5.20
CA THR A 739 -14.91 4.63 4.25
C THR A 739 -15.49 6.03 4.11
N CYS A 740 -14.60 7.00 3.95
CA CYS A 740 -14.82 8.42 3.78
C CYS A 740 -13.81 8.94 2.73
N SER A 741 -14.19 8.81 1.47
CA SER A 741 -13.40 9.02 0.26
C SER A 741 -14.12 9.91 -0.76
N ALA A 742 -15.40 10.23 -0.53
CA ALA A 742 -16.24 11.03 -1.41
C ALA A 742 -15.73 12.46 -1.59
N ASP A 743 -15.67 12.90 -2.84
CA ASP A 743 -15.30 14.26 -3.25
C ASP A 743 -16.53 15.17 -3.12
N LEU A 744 -16.53 16.05 -2.10
CA LEU A 744 -17.68 16.89 -1.80
C LEU A 744 -17.80 18.04 -2.79
N CYS A 745 -16.70 18.52 -3.36
CA CYS A 745 -16.70 19.49 -4.46
C CYS A 745 -17.46 18.95 -5.71
N LYS A 746 -17.27 17.67 -6.08
CA LYS A 746 -17.95 17.00 -7.19
C LYS A 746 -19.40 16.65 -6.84
N THR A 747 -19.64 16.07 -5.67
CA THR A 747 -20.97 15.58 -5.27
C THR A 747 -21.96 16.72 -4.99
N PHE A 748 -21.47 17.90 -4.60
CA PHE A 748 -22.31 19.05 -4.26
C PHE A 748 -21.97 20.30 -5.09
N PRO A 749 -22.74 20.61 -6.16
CA PRO A 749 -22.57 21.84 -6.92
C PRO A 749 -22.60 23.09 -6.03
N GLY A 750 -21.55 23.91 -6.13
CA GLY A 750 -21.38 25.12 -5.29
C GLY A 750 -21.01 24.85 -3.83
N TYR A 751 -20.48 23.66 -3.50
CA TYR A 751 -19.84 23.39 -2.21
C TYR A 751 -18.44 24.03 -2.13
N CYS A 752 -17.67 23.83 -3.19
CA CYS A 752 -16.40 24.52 -3.46
C CYS A 752 -16.62 25.62 -4.52
N SER A 753 -15.58 26.39 -4.85
CA SER A 753 -15.54 27.28 -6.02
C SER A 753 -15.76 26.47 -7.32
N THR A 754 -16.37 27.11 -8.34
CA THR A 754 -16.74 26.45 -9.62
C THR A 754 -15.64 26.47 -10.68
N ASP A 755 -14.59 27.23 -10.42
CA ASP A 755 -13.47 27.43 -11.33
C ASP A 755 -12.22 26.85 -10.63
N ASP A 756 -11.11 26.69 -11.36
CA ASP A 756 -9.79 26.49 -10.73
C ASP A 756 -9.24 27.79 -10.07
N ASN A 757 -10.15 28.64 -9.57
CA ASN A 757 -9.92 29.80 -8.73
C ASN A 757 -10.07 29.41 -7.26
N ASP A 758 -8.96 28.96 -6.69
CA ASP A 758 -8.40 29.56 -5.46
C ASP A 758 -8.92 31.01 -5.25
N GLU A 759 -9.43 31.42 -4.06
CA GLU A 759 -10.38 32.56 -3.85
C GLU A 759 -9.89 34.00 -4.27
N GLY A 760 -9.56 34.18 -5.56
CA GLY A 760 -9.07 35.39 -6.21
C GLY A 760 -8.38 35.15 -7.58
N ALA A 761 -9.03 35.61 -8.65
CA ALA A 761 -8.42 36.07 -9.93
C ALA A 761 -7.80 35.06 -10.94
N ASN A 762 -8.59 34.69 -11.97
CA ASN A 762 -8.10 34.04 -13.20
C ASN A 762 -7.76 35.04 -14.36
N ASP A 763 -7.88 36.36 -14.19
CA ASP A 763 -7.62 37.35 -15.28
C ASP A 763 -7.21 38.77 -14.79
N TRP A 764 -6.74 38.94 -13.53
CA TRP A 764 -6.68 40.26 -12.86
C TRP A 764 -5.27 40.68 -12.37
N ALA A 765 -5.11 41.97 -12.04
CA ALA A 765 -3.86 42.50 -11.49
C ALA A 765 -3.67 42.10 -10.02
N LYS A 766 -2.42 41.84 -9.64
CA LYS A 766 -2.00 41.55 -8.25
C LYS A 766 -1.80 42.84 -7.44
N ARG A 767 -1.45 42.74 -6.16
CA ARG A 767 -1.57 43.82 -5.15
C ARG A 767 -0.39 44.80 -5.17
N ASP A 768 0.10 45.17 -6.35
CA ASP A 768 1.18 46.15 -6.50
C ASP A 768 0.69 47.60 -6.27
N LEU A 769 0.77 48.02 -5.01
CA LEU A 769 0.46 49.38 -4.58
C LEU A 769 1.53 50.42 -4.98
N ALA A 770 2.67 50.03 -5.57
CA ALA A 770 3.63 51.00 -6.11
C ALA A 770 3.03 51.80 -7.28
N LEU A 771 2.12 51.19 -8.05
CA LEU A 771 1.45 51.81 -9.21
C LEU A 771 0.50 52.97 -8.85
N LEU A 772 0.19 53.21 -7.57
CA LEU A 772 -0.67 54.31 -7.15
C LEU A 772 0.07 55.62 -6.80
N ARG A 773 1.42 55.64 -6.79
CA ARG A 773 2.21 56.82 -6.38
C ARG A 773 2.86 57.63 -7.52
N GLY A 774 2.13 57.78 -8.63
CA GLY A 774 2.21 58.97 -9.51
C GLY A 774 3.04 58.88 -10.80
N SER A 775 2.42 59.27 -11.92
CA SER A 775 2.94 59.37 -13.31
C SER A 775 3.42 58.05 -13.95
N ASP A 776 3.15 57.73 -15.23
CA ASP A 776 2.52 58.50 -16.32
C ASP A 776 1.56 57.63 -17.17
N LYS A 777 0.77 58.26 -18.06
CA LYS A 777 -0.31 57.61 -18.83
C LYS A 777 0.17 56.95 -20.13
N SER A 778 0.51 55.67 -20.10
CA SER A 778 0.25 54.79 -21.26
C SER A 778 0.25 53.29 -20.94
N LEU A 779 -0.93 52.67 -20.90
CA LEU A 779 -1.26 51.38 -21.54
C LEU A 779 -2.77 51.11 -21.37
N SER A 780 -3.38 50.46 -22.36
CA SER A 780 -4.84 50.23 -22.40
C SER A 780 -5.27 49.13 -21.43
N LEU A 781 -6.03 49.50 -20.40
CA LEU A 781 -6.62 48.58 -19.43
C LEU A 781 -7.97 48.01 -19.91
N GLU A 782 -7.90 47.09 -20.86
CA GLU A 782 -8.93 46.06 -21.03
C GLU A 782 -8.32 44.71 -20.63
N LYS A 783 -9.09 43.86 -19.95
CA LYS A 783 -8.65 42.65 -19.22
C LYS A 783 -7.73 42.88 -18.00
N ARG A 784 -8.21 43.60 -16.99
CA ARG A 784 -7.81 43.47 -15.58
C ARG A 784 -9.03 43.75 -14.69
N GLY A 785 -9.24 42.95 -13.64
CA GLY A 785 -10.45 42.99 -12.79
C GLY A 785 -10.40 43.96 -11.60
N ASN A 786 -11.48 43.96 -10.82
CA ASN A 786 -11.76 44.92 -9.73
C ASN A 786 -11.53 44.32 -8.33
N ALA A 787 -11.32 45.18 -7.33
CA ALA A 787 -11.33 44.80 -5.92
C ALA A 787 -12.74 44.44 -5.43
N GLU A 788 -12.86 43.47 -4.51
CA GLU A 788 -14.12 43.19 -3.85
C GLU A 788 -14.42 44.24 -2.78
N THR A 789 -15.67 44.68 -2.73
CA THR A 789 -16.14 45.70 -1.78
C THR A 789 -17.19 45.09 -0.88
N TYR A 790 -16.81 44.79 0.36
CA TYR A 790 -17.76 44.34 1.39
C TYR A 790 -18.30 45.53 2.17
N TYR A 791 -19.55 45.42 2.63
CA TYR A 791 -20.26 46.51 3.33
C TYR A 791 -20.66 46.04 4.73
N PRO A 792 -20.17 46.67 5.81
CA PRO A 792 -20.68 46.43 7.16
C PRO A 792 -22.18 46.74 7.19
N LYS A 793 -22.97 45.78 7.69
CA LYS A 793 -24.43 45.77 7.64
C LYS A 793 -25.05 46.94 8.40
N HIS A 794 -24.38 47.44 9.43
CA HIS A 794 -24.85 48.50 10.31
C HIS A 794 -24.15 49.84 10.04
N ILE A 795 -23.00 49.86 9.35
CA ILE A 795 -22.26 51.09 8.99
C ILE A 795 -22.53 51.51 7.55
N ARG A 796 -23.71 52.09 7.28
CA ARG A 796 -23.98 52.73 5.98
C ARG A 796 -22.88 53.73 5.62
N GLY A 797 -22.26 53.56 4.44
CA GLY A 797 -21.24 54.46 3.91
C GLY A 797 -19.78 54.04 4.18
N VAL A 798 -19.53 53.15 5.14
CA VAL A 798 -18.23 52.47 5.24
C VAL A 798 -18.23 51.26 4.30
N ARG A 799 -17.06 50.90 3.79
CA ARG A 799 -16.81 49.71 2.99
C ARG A 799 -15.41 49.17 3.31
N VAL A 800 -15.28 47.85 3.38
CA VAL A 800 -13.99 47.17 3.40
C VAL A 800 -13.63 46.87 1.95
N ILE A 801 -12.49 47.39 1.48
CA ILE A 801 -11.98 47.09 0.15
C ILE A 801 -10.96 45.97 0.30
N ALA A 802 -11.31 44.79 -0.20
CA ALA A 802 -10.44 43.63 -0.24
C ALA A 802 -9.90 43.43 -1.65
N TRP A 803 -8.58 43.37 -1.76
CA TRP A 803 -7.91 43.00 -3.00
C TRP A 803 -7.90 41.46 -3.12
N ALA A 804 -7.97 40.96 -4.35
CA ALA A 804 -7.77 39.54 -4.62
C ALA A 804 -6.34 39.14 -4.22
N TYR A 805 -6.18 37.94 -3.66
CA TYR A 805 -4.87 37.36 -3.39
C TYR A 805 -4.41 36.57 -4.61
N PRO A 806 -3.10 36.38 -4.83
CA PRO A 806 -2.62 35.59 -5.95
C PRO A 806 -2.82 34.09 -5.64
N ALA A 807 -3.37 33.33 -6.58
CA ALA A 807 -3.52 31.88 -6.45
C ALA A 807 -2.17 31.17 -6.15
N LEU A 808 -2.23 29.99 -5.55
CA LEU A 808 -1.10 29.16 -5.09
C LEU A 808 0.01 29.02 -6.16
N ARG A 809 -0.39 28.76 -7.40
CA ARG A 809 0.49 28.64 -8.58
C ARG A 809 1.07 29.99 -9.02
N ALA A 810 0.36 31.09 -8.82
CA ALA A 810 0.76 32.45 -9.19
C ALA A 810 1.61 33.14 -8.11
N LEU A 811 1.47 32.72 -6.85
CA LEU A 811 2.44 32.92 -5.79
C LEU A 811 3.74 32.20 -6.15
N TYR A 812 3.65 30.87 -6.33
CA TYR A 812 4.80 30.00 -6.55
C TYR A 812 5.72 30.43 -7.72
N ASN A 813 5.16 30.86 -8.85
CA ASN A 813 5.95 31.17 -10.05
C ASN A 813 6.64 32.55 -10.07
N GLU A 814 6.27 33.51 -9.22
CA GLU A 814 6.64 34.92 -9.43
C GLU A 814 7.53 35.57 -8.37
N TYR A 815 7.66 34.99 -7.16
CA TYR A 815 8.54 35.54 -6.12
C TYR A 815 9.50 34.44 -5.61
N PRO A 816 10.81 34.46 -5.99
CA PRO A 816 11.80 33.46 -5.57
C PRO A 816 12.12 33.36 -4.06
N ALA A 817 11.31 33.97 -3.18
CA ALA A 817 11.35 33.84 -1.73
C ALA A 817 10.17 33.01 -1.16
N LEU A 818 9.15 32.71 -1.97
CA LEU A 818 7.92 32.03 -1.54
C LEU A 818 8.08 30.54 -1.20
N TYR A 819 9.22 29.94 -1.52
CA TYR A 819 9.54 28.57 -1.13
C TYR A 819 9.62 28.38 0.39
N GLN A 820 9.90 29.45 1.13
CA GLN A 820 9.85 29.48 2.61
C GLN A 820 8.43 29.24 3.15
N ILE A 821 7.42 29.42 2.31
CA ILE A 821 6.01 29.59 2.68
C ILE A 821 5.18 28.43 2.12
N LEU A 822 5.47 27.97 0.91
CA LEU A 822 4.96 26.68 0.39
C LEU A 822 5.90 25.53 0.78
N ARG A 823 6.11 25.36 2.10
CA ARG A 823 6.84 24.24 2.68
C ARG A 823 5.98 22.99 2.84
N ARG A 824 4.68 23.16 3.10
CA ARG A 824 3.76 22.09 3.53
C ARG A 824 2.36 22.27 2.93
N TRP A 825 1.69 21.14 2.70
CA TRP A 825 0.33 21.08 2.17
C TRP A 825 -0.53 20.10 2.96
N PHE A 826 -1.86 20.28 2.91
CA PHE A 826 -2.84 19.44 3.62
C PHE A 826 -3.97 18.99 2.68
N ARG A 827 -4.31 17.70 2.70
CA ARG A 827 -5.44 17.08 1.96
C ARG A 827 -6.22 16.14 2.89
N LEU A 828 -7.43 15.76 2.52
CA LEU A 828 -8.15 14.66 3.18
C LEU A 828 -7.41 13.32 2.95
N ILE A 829 -7.57 12.37 3.87
CA ILE A 829 -7.18 10.96 3.65
C ILE A 829 -8.39 10.20 3.06
N PRO A 830 -8.30 9.67 1.82
CA PRO A 830 -9.28 8.69 1.33
C PRO A 830 -9.15 7.39 2.12
N GLY A 831 -10.27 6.71 2.38
CA GLY A 831 -10.30 5.52 3.25
C GLY A 831 -10.96 5.80 4.59
N TYR A 832 -10.39 5.33 5.70
CA TYR A 832 -11.10 5.21 6.99
C TYR A 832 -11.70 6.53 7.51
N CYS A 833 -12.96 6.48 7.97
CA CYS A 833 -13.72 7.64 8.43
C CYS A 833 -13.24 8.28 9.75
N VAL A 834 -12.50 7.54 10.58
CA VAL A 834 -12.00 8.04 11.87
C VAL A 834 -10.56 8.57 11.70
N ALA A 835 -10.09 9.34 12.67
CA ALA A 835 -8.80 10.03 12.62
C ALA A 835 -7.59 9.12 12.26
N PRO A 836 -6.58 9.64 11.55
CA PRO A 836 -6.44 11.02 11.08
C PRO A 836 -7.34 11.35 9.88
N SER A 837 -8.00 12.52 9.90
CA SER A 837 -8.86 12.97 8.80
C SER A 837 -8.05 13.52 7.60
N ILE A 838 -6.81 13.94 7.86
CA ILE A 838 -5.95 14.65 6.91
C ILE A 838 -4.58 14.02 6.74
N ASN A 839 -4.04 14.13 5.52
CA ASN A 839 -2.66 13.88 5.18
C ASN A 839 -1.95 15.23 5.05
N SER A 840 -0.69 15.32 5.49
CA SER A 840 0.16 16.47 5.24
C SER A 840 1.50 16.04 4.64
N GLY A 841 1.86 16.62 3.51
CA GLY A 841 3.18 16.42 2.90
C GLY A 841 3.97 17.73 2.84
N THR A 842 5.28 17.62 2.66
CA THR A 842 6.17 18.76 2.43
C THR A 842 6.61 18.83 0.97
N PHE A 843 6.89 20.03 0.46
CA PHE A 843 7.44 20.22 -0.88
C PHE A 843 8.97 20.12 -0.84
N ALA A 844 9.52 19.10 -1.50
CA ALA A 844 10.90 18.65 -1.29
C ALA A 844 12.01 19.50 -1.94
N ARG A 845 11.68 20.52 -2.74
CA ARG A 845 12.67 21.38 -3.44
C ARG A 845 12.26 22.84 -3.45
N GLU A 846 13.18 23.71 -3.04
CA GLU A 846 12.96 25.15 -2.88
C GLU A 846 12.66 25.91 -4.19
N ASN A 847 12.82 25.30 -5.38
CA ASN A 847 12.61 25.98 -6.67
C ASN A 847 11.94 25.12 -7.76
N GLN A 848 11.47 23.91 -7.45
CA GLN A 848 10.79 23.03 -8.43
C GLN A 848 9.66 22.19 -7.79
N VAL A 849 8.43 22.69 -7.87
CA VAL A 849 7.20 21.97 -7.51
C VAL A 849 6.38 21.71 -8.78
N PRO A 850 6.13 20.44 -9.16
CA PRO A 850 5.31 20.11 -10.32
C PRO A 850 3.89 20.69 -10.23
N SER A 851 3.35 21.16 -11.35
CA SER A 851 1.96 21.66 -11.39
C SER A 851 0.92 20.57 -11.10
N SER A 852 1.29 19.29 -11.22
CA SER A 852 0.49 18.13 -10.85
C SER A 852 0.47 17.84 -9.34
N ASP A 853 1.35 18.45 -8.55
CA ASP A 853 1.39 18.31 -7.09
C ASP A 853 0.69 19.47 -6.37
N LEU A 854 0.58 20.61 -7.07
CA LEU A 854 -0.34 21.72 -6.74
C LEU A 854 -1.80 21.44 -7.15
N ALA A 855 -2.09 20.32 -7.83
CA ALA A 855 -3.44 19.95 -8.22
C ALA A 855 -4.33 19.76 -6.98
N ASP A 856 -5.58 20.25 -7.06
CA ASP A 856 -6.57 20.24 -5.98
C ASP A 856 -6.14 20.95 -4.67
N LEU A 857 -5.11 21.81 -4.72
CA LEU A 857 -4.67 22.67 -3.60
C LEU A 857 -4.89 24.16 -3.89
N GLU A 858 -5.30 24.90 -2.87
CA GLU A 858 -5.58 26.34 -2.89
C GLU A 858 -4.70 27.10 -1.87
N ALA A 859 -4.50 28.40 -2.06
CA ALA A 859 -3.74 29.33 -1.21
C ALA A 859 -4.57 29.78 0.00
N GLU A 860 -4.71 28.84 0.92
CA GLU A 860 -5.53 28.98 2.10
C GLU A 860 -4.97 29.96 3.13
N HIS A 861 -5.89 30.71 3.73
CA HIS A 861 -5.68 31.65 4.82
C HIS A 861 -6.09 31.01 6.15
N PRO A 862 -5.20 30.97 7.16
CA PRO A 862 -5.56 30.52 8.51
C PRO A 862 -6.68 31.34 9.16
N ILE A 863 -6.83 32.62 8.78
CA ILE A 863 -7.89 33.53 9.22
C ILE A 863 -8.44 34.26 7.98
N ASP A 864 -9.75 34.19 7.75
CA ASP A 864 -10.35 34.76 6.53
C ASP A 864 -10.48 36.29 6.53
N ARG A 865 -10.15 36.91 5.38
CA ARG A 865 -10.25 38.36 5.13
C ARG A 865 -11.64 38.96 5.41
N GLN A 866 -12.71 38.18 5.22
CA GLN A 866 -14.09 38.65 5.40
C GLN A 866 -14.44 39.01 6.86
N LEU A 867 -13.67 38.50 7.83
CA LEU A 867 -13.90 38.75 9.25
C LEU A 867 -13.76 40.23 9.62
N ALA A 868 -12.99 41.01 8.84
CA ALA A 868 -12.88 42.46 8.98
C ALA A 868 -14.25 43.19 8.94
N VAL A 869 -15.22 42.66 8.20
CA VAL A 869 -16.55 43.26 8.04
C VAL A 869 -17.41 43.06 9.29
N TYR A 870 -17.42 41.82 9.80
CA TYR A 870 -18.13 41.48 11.03
C TYR A 870 -17.50 42.15 12.26
N PHE A 871 -16.17 42.29 12.25
CA PHE A 871 -15.43 43.06 13.26
C PHE A 871 -15.88 44.52 13.31
N LEU A 872 -15.87 45.23 12.17
CA LEU A 872 -16.32 46.63 12.12
C LEU A 872 -17.79 46.80 12.53
N ASP A 873 -18.68 45.89 12.14
CA ASP A 873 -20.07 45.90 12.61
C ASP A 873 -20.16 45.75 14.14
N SER A 874 -19.34 44.89 14.76
CA SER A 874 -19.29 44.74 16.21
C SER A 874 -18.79 46.00 16.93
N THR A 875 -17.75 46.69 16.41
CA THR A 875 -17.18 47.86 17.09
C THR A 875 -18.14 49.05 17.15
N VAL A 876 -19.06 49.20 16.20
CA VAL A 876 -20.10 50.26 16.22
C VAL A 876 -21.37 49.86 16.97
N THR A 877 -21.71 48.56 16.98
CA THR A 877 -22.96 48.07 17.62
C THR A 877 -22.78 47.80 19.12
N GLY A 878 -21.54 47.57 19.57
CA GLY A 878 -21.26 47.12 20.94
C GLY A 878 -21.45 45.61 21.13
N VAL A 879 -21.86 44.88 20.10
CA VAL A 879 -22.25 43.46 20.20
C VAL A 879 -21.13 42.55 19.71
N LEU A 880 -20.66 41.66 20.57
CA LEU A 880 -19.69 40.61 20.24
C LEU A 880 -20.37 39.44 19.50
N PRO A 881 -19.63 38.60 18.76
CA PRO A 881 -20.19 37.44 18.04
C PRO A 881 -21.04 36.47 18.85
N SER A 882 -20.81 36.32 20.16
CA SER A 882 -21.65 35.55 21.09
C SER A 882 -23.03 36.16 21.36
N GLY A 883 -23.24 37.43 20.99
CA GLY A 883 -24.39 38.26 21.38
C GLY A 883 -24.16 39.10 22.63
N ASP A 884 -23.04 38.92 23.33
CA ASP A 884 -22.70 39.69 24.53
C ASP A 884 -22.40 41.16 24.21
N GLN A 885 -22.59 42.03 25.21
CA GLN A 885 -22.11 43.41 25.14
C GLN A 885 -20.60 43.46 25.40
N SER A 886 -19.88 44.21 24.56
CA SER A 886 -18.48 44.53 24.75
C SER A 886 -18.24 45.35 26.03
N SER A 887 -17.09 45.15 26.64
CA SER A 887 -16.61 45.99 27.76
C SER A 887 -15.95 47.29 27.28
N LEU A 888 -15.76 47.46 25.97
CA LEU A 888 -15.12 48.62 25.35
C LEU A 888 -16.18 49.61 24.82
N PRO A 889 -15.92 50.93 24.87
CA PRO A 889 -16.80 51.91 24.23
C PRO A 889 -16.97 51.65 22.74
N THR A 890 -18.18 51.87 22.21
CA THR A 890 -18.44 51.78 20.78
C THR A 890 -17.69 52.86 20.00
N ILE A 891 -17.26 52.50 18.79
CA ILE A 891 -16.61 53.42 17.86
C ILE A 891 -17.68 54.20 17.11
N ASP A 892 -17.49 55.51 16.92
CA ASP A 892 -18.43 56.33 16.16
C ASP A 892 -18.46 55.89 14.67
N PRO A 893 -19.61 55.45 14.13
CA PRO A 893 -19.71 55.09 12.72
C PRO A 893 -19.44 56.27 11.76
N GLU A 894 -19.54 57.52 12.21
CA GLU A 894 -19.16 58.71 11.43
C GLU A 894 -17.64 58.91 11.39
N LEU A 895 -16.93 58.68 12.51
CA LEU A 895 -15.47 58.66 12.52
C LEU A 895 -14.93 57.63 11.51
N LEU A 896 -15.49 56.41 11.51
CA LEU A 896 -15.11 55.36 10.56
C LEU A 896 -15.36 55.75 9.10
N ARG A 897 -16.46 56.46 8.77
CA ARG A 897 -16.67 57.00 7.40
C ARG A 897 -15.57 57.97 6.98
N GLN A 898 -15.12 58.80 7.90
CA GLN A 898 -14.17 59.87 7.63
C GLN A 898 -12.73 59.36 7.52
N VAL A 899 -12.32 58.36 8.32
CA VAL A 899 -10.91 57.94 8.38
C VAL A 899 -10.59 56.59 7.70
N TRP A 900 -11.55 55.65 7.59
CA TRP A 900 -11.23 54.25 7.21
C TRP A 900 -10.55 54.09 5.84
N LEU A 901 -10.89 54.98 4.89
CA LEU A 901 -10.33 55.03 3.54
C LEU A 901 -9.58 56.33 3.22
N ALA A 902 -9.27 57.13 4.24
CA ALA A 902 -8.54 58.39 4.05
C ALA A 902 -7.02 58.16 4.08
N ASP A 903 -6.31 58.93 3.26
CA ASP A 903 -4.85 59.01 3.33
C ASP A 903 -4.41 59.66 4.66
N ASN A 904 -3.52 58.98 5.38
CA ASN A 904 -2.96 59.42 6.65
C ASN A 904 -1.43 59.35 6.61
N GLU A 905 -0.76 60.50 6.74
CA GLU A 905 0.70 60.61 6.61
C GLU A 905 1.45 59.86 7.72
N ALA A 906 0.92 59.80 8.95
CA ALA A 906 1.54 59.06 10.05
C ALA A 906 1.49 57.54 9.80
N LEU A 907 0.34 57.00 9.38
CA LEU A 907 0.24 55.61 8.92
C LEU A 907 1.15 55.33 7.70
N GLY A 908 1.38 56.32 6.83
CA GLY A 908 2.32 56.22 5.72
C GLY A 908 3.79 56.12 6.15
N ASN A 909 4.14 56.57 7.35
CA ASN A 909 5.49 56.50 7.92
C ASN A 909 5.73 55.25 8.80
N GLU A 910 4.67 54.64 9.34
CA GLU A 910 4.79 53.44 10.17
C GLU A 910 5.38 52.21 9.46
N ALA A 911 5.87 51.24 10.23
CA ALA A 911 6.60 50.08 9.72
C ALA A 911 5.87 49.32 8.59
N ARG A 912 6.64 48.71 7.68
CA ARG A 912 6.13 47.83 6.62
C ARG A 912 5.51 46.58 7.24
N ILE A 913 4.33 46.18 6.76
CA ILE A 913 3.63 45.00 7.27
C ILE A 913 4.40 43.76 6.84
N GLY A 914 4.59 42.79 7.74
CA GLY A 914 5.25 41.54 7.39
C GLY A 914 6.77 41.58 7.19
N GLY A 915 7.42 42.73 7.42
CA GLY A 915 8.87 42.88 7.41
C GLY A 915 9.42 43.80 6.30
N PRO A 916 10.75 43.83 6.09
CA PRO A 916 11.41 44.85 5.26
C PRO A 916 10.93 44.94 3.79
N ASN A 917 10.45 43.83 3.23
CA ASN A 917 10.00 43.74 1.83
C ASN A 917 8.51 44.05 1.63
N GLY A 918 7.71 44.09 2.70
CA GLY A 918 6.28 44.32 2.62
C GLY A 918 5.90 45.76 2.24
N ILE A 919 4.64 45.97 1.88
CA ILE A 919 4.12 47.30 1.56
C ILE A 919 4.03 48.24 2.78
N GLN A 920 3.87 49.54 2.49
CA GLN A 920 3.69 50.61 3.48
C GLN A 920 2.44 51.46 3.13
N PRO A 921 1.24 50.93 3.39
CA PRO A 921 -0.02 51.63 3.13
C PRO A 921 -0.21 52.79 4.11
N ASN A 922 -0.93 53.80 3.64
CA ASN A 922 -1.23 55.02 4.39
C ASN A 922 -2.74 55.18 4.69
N THR A 923 -3.57 54.17 4.44
CA THR A 923 -4.99 54.13 4.86
C THR A 923 -5.19 53.05 5.94
N PRO A 924 -6.17 53.20 6.85
CA PRO A 924 -6.53 52.15 7.81
C PRO A 924 -6.96 50.84 7.15
N ASN A 925 -7.82 50.90 6.12
CA ASN A 925 -8.26 49.72 5.38
C ASN A 925 -7.08 48.91 4.85
N ASP A 926 -6.16 49.56 4.13
CA ASP A 926 -5.13 48.84 3.40
C ASP A 926 -4.05 48.27 4.32
N ARG A 927 -3.78 48.91 5.47
CA ARG A 927 -2.96 48.31 6.55
C ARG A 927 -3.65 47.11 7.19
N PHE A 928 -4.93 47.24 7.54
CA PHE A 928 -5.69 46.16 8.18
C PHE A 928 -5.81 44.93 7.27
N MET A 929 -6.16 45.15 6.00
CA MET A 929 -6.31 44.08 5.00
C MET A 929 -4.98 43.51 4.49
N GLU A 930 -3.84 44.15 4.77
CA GLU A 930 -2.49 43.61 4.50
C GLU A 930 -2.05 42.58 5.54
N ALA A 931 -2.45 42.76 6.80
CA ALA A 931 -2.03 41.86 7.88
C ALA A 931 -2.57 40.42 7.78
N PHE A 932 -3.58 40.19 6.93
CA PHE A 932 -4.07 38.86 6.54
C PHE A 932 -3.16 38.15 5.50
N GLY A 933 -2.31 38.91 4.79
CA GLY A 933 -1.39 38.42 3.75
C GLY A 933 -1.45 39.21 2.44
N SER A 934 -0.41 39.07 1.62
CA SER A 934 -0.34 39.55 0.23
C SER A 934 0.75 38.84 -0.58
N ASP A 935 0.95 39.23 -1.84
CA ASP A 935 2.16 38.91 -2.60
C ASP A 935 3.46 39.42 -1.96
N THR A 936 3.42 40.57 -1.27
CA THR A 936 4.59 41.15 -0.56
C THR A 936 4.75 40.67 0.89
N TYR A 937 3.66 40.23 1.52
CA TYR A 937 3.66 39.50 2.79
C TYR A 937 2.90 38.16 2.67
N PRO A 938 3.47 37.14 2.00
CA PRO A 938 2.75 35.90 1.76
C PRO A 938 2.86 34.86 2.89
N TYR A 939 3.62 35.12 3.95
CA TYR A 939 3.85 34.16 5.05
C TYR A 939 2.58 33.52 5.66
N PRO A 940 1.43 34.21 5.73
CA PRO A 940 0.17 33.60 6.15
C PRO A 940 -0.29 32.39 5.30
N PHE A 941 0.03 32.33 4.01
CA PHE A 941 -0.60 31.40 3.06
C PHE A 941 -0.07 29.96 3.16
N ILE A 942 -0.98 28.99 2.98
CA ILE A 942 -0.73 27.54 3.12
C ILE A 942 -1.42 26.78 1.98
N GLY A 943 -0.87 25.67 1.50
CA GLY A 943 -1.56 24.83 0.52
C GLY A 943 -2.58 23.89 1.18
N VAL A 944 -3.88 24.04 0.90
CA VAL A 944 -4.94 23.19 1.48
C VAL A 944 -5.91 22.68 0.41
N GLY A 945 -6.40 21.46 0.58
CA GLY A 945 -7.32 20.79 -0.34
C GLY A 945 -8.71 21.44 -0.41
N ARG A 946 -9.30 21.49 -1.61
CA ARG A 946 -10.55 22.23 -1.91
C ARG A 946 -11.71 21.95 -0.96
N ASP A 947 -11.96 20.69 -0.60
CA ASP A 947 -13.05 20.32 0.33
C ASP A 947 -12.85 20.92 1.74
N ILE A 948 -11.60 20.97 2.22
CA ILE A 948 -11.23 21.50 3.54
C ILE A 948 -11.33 23.02 3.52
N ASN A 949 -10.81 23.69 2.48
CA ASN A 949 -10.93 25.14 2.32
C ASN A 949 -12.42 25.55 2.21
N GLY A 950 -13.19 24.88 1.35
CA GLY A 950 -14.64 25.10 1.19
C GLY A 950 -15.42 24.92 2.50
N ALA A 951 -15.05 23.94 3.34
CA ALA A 951 -15.61 23.75 4.67
C ALA A 951 -15.18 24.85 5.65
N LYS A 952 -13.89 25.23 5.70
CA LYS A 952 -13.39 26.30 6.58
C LYS A 952 -14.01 27.64 6.22
N GLY A 953 -14.06 27.99 4.93
CA GLY A 953 -14.70 29.21 4.44
C GLY A 953 -16.17 29.31 4.87
N ARG A 954 -16.93 28.20 4.89
CA ARG A 954 -18.30 28.17 5.43
C ARG A 954 -18.33 28.42 6.95
N ILE A 955 -17.48 27.74 7.70
CA ILE A 955 -17.35 27.90 9.16
C ILE A 955 -17.00 29.35 9.52
N MET A 956 -16.08 29.97 8.77
CA MET A 956 -15.64 31.36 8.95
C MET A 956 -16.65 32.40 8.42
N LYS A 957 -17.52 32.05 7.47
CA LYS A 957 -18.67 32.88 7.03
C LYS A 957 -19.86 32.80 8.00
N GLY A 958 -19.65 32.32 9.23
CA GLY A 958 -20.68 32.12 10.26
C GLY A 958 -21.63 30.95 10.01
N SER A 959 -21.40 30.16 8.95
CA SER A 959 -22.25 29.03 8.56
C SER A 959 -21.80 27.72 9.20
N VAL A 960 -22.44 26.63 8.81
CA VAL A 960 -22.04 25.24 9.13
C VAL A 960 -21.44 24.59 7.87
N PRO A 961 -20.52 23.60 8.01
CA PRO A 961 -19.84 23.01 6.85
C PRO A 961 -20.80 22.21 5.95
N CYS A 962 -21.72 21.43 6.53
CA CYS A 962 -22.84 20.81 5.80
C CYS A 962 -24.18 21.17 6.48
N ALA A 963 -25.24 21.40 5.71
CA ALA A 963 -26.55 21.74 6.28
C ALA A 963 -27.21 20.51 6.91
N LEU A 964 -27.76 20.63 8.12
CA LEU A 964 -28.37 19.49 8.82
C LEU A 964 -29.51 18.82 8.01
N THR A 965 -30.29 19.59 7.25
CA THR A 965 -31.32 19.04 6.35
C THR A 965 -30.74 18.21 5.19
N ARG A 966 -29.48 18.44 4.80
CA ARG A 966 -28.77 17.57 3.85
C ARG A 966 -28.26 16.31 4.54
N ILE A 967 -27.77 16.40 5.79
CA ILE A 967 -27.45 15.22 6.62
C ILE A 967 -28.68 14.32 6.77
N ASP A 968 -29.83 14.89 7.16
CA ASP A 968 -31.13 14.19 7.24
C ASP A 968 -31.43 13.44 5.92
N THR A 969 -31.29 14.14 4.79
CA THR A 969 -31.57 13.58 3.45
C THR A 969 -30.64 12.41 3.12
N MET A 970 -29.32 12.57 3.31
CA MET A 970 -28.34 11.53 2.98
C MET A 970 -28.44 10.33 3.92
N ALA A 971 -28.81 10.55 5.18
CA ALA A 971 -29.04 9.46 6.13
C ALA A 971 -30.30 8.65 5.77
N THR A 972 -31.37 9.30 5.28
CA THR A 972 -32.50 8.59 4.66
C THR A 972 -32.07 7.82 3.42
N THR A 973 -31.36 8.45 2.47
CA THR A 973 -30.93 7.80 1.22
C THR A 973 -30.02 6.59 1.47
N ALA A 974 -29.06 6.70 2.39
CA ALA A 974 -28.14 5.61 2.73
C ALA A 974 -28.84 4.42 3.43
N VAL A 975 -29.94 4.65 4.16
CA VAL A 975 -30.81 3.58 4.69
C VAL A 975 -31.72 2.99 3.61
N GLU A 976 -32.22 3.81 2.68
CA GLU A 976 -33.05 3.35 1.54
C GLU A 976 -32.24 2.53 0.51
N SER A 977 -30.93 2.77 0.38
CA SER A 977 -30.05 2.09 -0.57
C SER A 977 -29.17 0.99 0.04
N ASP A 978 -28.87 1.07 1.35
CA ASP A 978 -27.86 0.25 2.06
C ASP A 978 -26.50 0.21 1.34
N SER A 979 -26.17 1.30 0.62
CA SER A 979 -25.01 1.37 -0.27
C SER A 979 -23.78 1.99 0.41
N GLN A 980 -22.61 1.46 0.06
CA GLN A 980 -21.32 1.97 0.56
C GLN A 980 -21.00 3.37 0.04
N ASP A 981 -21.44 3.73 -1.18
CA ASP A 981 -21.16 5.03 -1.80
C ASP A 981 -22.01 6.16 -1.17
N ASP A 982 -23.26 5.86 -0.80
CA ASP A 982 -24.14 6.79 -0.06
C ASP A 982 -23.67 6.96 1.38
N VAL A 983 -23.24 5.87 2.03
CA VAL A 983 -22.64 5.88 3.37
C VAL A 983 -21.34 6.68 3.41
N ASP A 984 -20.45 6.50 2.43
CA ASP A 984 -19.21 7.26 2.32
C ASP A 984 -19.52 8.76 2.14
N THR A 985 -20.43 9.10 1.23
CA THR A 985 -20.91 10.47 1.02
C THR A 985 -21.48 11.11 2.30
N LEU A 986 -22.31 10.37 3.04
CA LEU A 986 -22.89 10.81 4.32
C LEU A 986 -21.79 11.11 5.35
N LEU A 987 -20.92 10.13 5.62
CA LEU A 987 -19.91 10.22 6.67
C LEU A 987 -18.80 11.22 6.34
N GLN A 988 -18.36 11.30 5.08
CA GLN A 988 -17.37 12.27 4.62
C GLN A 988 -17.89 13.72 4.72
N SER A 989 -19.20 13.93 4.52
CA SER A 989 -19.83 15.25 4.73
C SER A 989 -19.84 15.74 6.19
N ILE A 990 -19.62 14.82 7.15
CA ILE A 990 -19.47 15.10 8.58
C ILE A 990 -17.98 15.24 8.92
N ARG A 991 -17.16 14.26 8.53
CA ARG A 991 -15.70 14.18 8.74
C ARG A 991 -14.94 15.42 8.27
N VAL A 992 -15.35 16.04 7.16
CA VAL A 992 -14.71 17.27 6.64
C VAL A 992 -14.70 18.41 7.66
N ALA A 993 -15.65 18.46 8.60
CA ALA A 993 -15.65 19.43 9.68
C ALA A 993 -14.50 19.22 10.68
N PHE A 994 -14.19 17.97 11.02
CA PHE A 994 -13.07 17.61 11.89
C PHE A 994 -11.74 17.90 11.20
N ALA A 995 -11.63 17.56 9.91
CA ALA A 995 -10.47 17.84 9.07
C ALA A 995 -10.08 19.34 9.05
N VAL A 996 -11.06 20.26 9.14
CA VAL A 996 -10.79 21.70 9.27
C VAL A 996 -10.04 22.05 10.56
N PHE A 997 -10.39 21.43 11.69
CA PHE A 997 -9.70 21.70 12.96
C PHE A 997 -8.41 20.91 13.11
N ASP A 998 -8.32 19.70 12.52
CA ASP A 998 -7.08 18.93 12.43
C ASP A 998 -5.96 19.75 11.76
N TYR A 999 -6.22 20.37 10.61
CA TYR A 999 -5.17 21.14 9.92
C TYR A 999 -4.89 22.47 10.62
N LEU A 1000 -5.89 23.15 11.17
CA LEU A 1000 -5.67 24.38 11.95
C LEU A 1000 -4.77 24.11 13.17
N ASN A 1001 -4.96 23.00 13.88
CA ASN A 1001 -4.15 22.60 15.04
C ASN A 1001 -2.78 22.02 14.67
N ASP A 1002 -2.44 21.88 13.38
CA ASP A 1002 -1.09 21.54 12.99
C ASP A 1002 -0.09 22.62 13.48
N PRO A 1003 1.08 22.25 14.04
CA PRO A 1003 2.01 23.22 14.59
C PRO A 1003 2.44 24.33 13.62
N GLU A 1004 2.59 24.06 12.33
CA GLU A 1004 3.00 25.09 11.35
C GLU A 1004 1.84 26.03 11.00
N VAL A 1005 0.62 25.49 10.89
CA VAL A 1005 -0.60 26.28 10.65
C VAL A 1005 -0.93 27.14 11.85
N SER A 1006 -0.84 26.58 13.07
CA SER A 1006 -1.03 27.28 14.34
C SER A 1006 -0.04 28.43 14.56
N ILE A 1007 1.22 28.28 14.11
CA ILE A 1007 2.20 29.39 14.13
C ILE A 1007 1.78 30.52 13.18
N ARG A 1008 1.38 30.20 11.95
CA ARG A 1008 0.95 31.21 10.96
C ARG A 1008 -0.36 31.90 11.35
N PHE A 1009 -1.30 31.16 11.93
CA PHE A 1009 -2.54 31.70 12.53
C PHE A 1009 -2.23 32.74 13.61
N ASN A 1010 -1.31 32.42 14.54
CA ASN A 1010 -0.87 33.36 15.58
C ASN A 1010 -0.10 34.56 14.98
N ALA A 1011 0.71 34.37 13.93
CA ALA A 1011 1.41 35.45 13.25
C ALA A 1011 0.45 36.45 12.57
N VAL A 1012 -0.61 35.98 11.91
CA VAL A 1012 -1.68 36.84 11.37
C VAL A 1012 -2.36 37.63 12.48
N ARG A 1013 -2.74 36.98 13.59
CA ARG A 1013 -3.33 37.66 14.75
C ARG A 1013 -2.41 38.76 15.31
N GLN A 1014 -1.12 38.48 15.46
CA GLN A 1014 -0.12 39.46 15.90
C GLN A 1014 0.02 40.64 14.92
N GLN A 1015 0.07 40.39 13.60
CA GLN A 1015 0.16 41.46 12.61
C GLN A 1015 -1.10 42.34 12.61
N ILE A 1016 -2.30 41.76 12.67
CA ILE A 1016 -3.54 42.55 12.69
C ILE A 1016 -3.62 43.39 13.98
N TYR A 1017 -3.24 42.85 15.14
CA TYR A 1017 -3.15 43.61 16.39
C TYR A 1017 -2.14 44.78 16.32
N LEU A 1018 -0.97 44.55 15.70
CA LEU A 1018 0.03 45.60 15.47
C LEU A 1018 -0.50 46.71 14.56
N GLN A 1019 -1.14 46.36 13.42
CA GLN A 1019 -1.73 47.35 12.52
C GLN A 1019 -2.91 48.08 13.18
N ALA A 1020 -3.73 47.39 13.97
CA ALA A 1020 -4.79 48.00 14.75
C ALA A 1020 -4.25 49.01 15.78
N THR A 1021 -3.08 48.75 16.38
CA THR A 1021 -2.40 49.68 17.30
C THR A 1021 -1.93 50.95 16.59
N TYR A 1022 -1.40 50.84 15.38
CA TYR A 1022 -1.05 52.01 14.56
C TYR A 1022 -2.30 52.80 14.13
N ILE A 1023 -3.34 52.10 13.66
CA ILE A 1023 -4.63 52.70 13.27
C ILE A 1023 -5.28 53.45 14.44
N GLU A 1024 -5.26 52.88 15.64
CA GLU A 1024 -5.74 53.53 16.86
C GLU A 1024 -5.00 54.83 17.16
N ARG A 1025 -3.67 54.79 17.12
CA ARG A 1025 -2.79 55.91 17.46
C ARG A 1025 -2.84 57.05 16.43
N ASP A 1026 -2.85 56.71 15.14
CA ASP A 1026 -2.59 57.67 14.05
C ASP A 1026 -3.83 58.08 13.27
N ALA A 1027 -4.80 57.18 13.09
CA ALA A 1027 -6.11 57.51 12.53
C ALA A 1027 -7.13 57.89 13.63
N GLY A 1028 -6.73 57.85 14.90
CA GLY A 1028 -7.52 58.34 16.04
C GLY A 1028 -8.74 57.49 16.36
N ILE A 1029 -8.73 56.19 16.02
CA ILE A 1029 -9.83 55.26 16.25
C ILE A 1029 -9.68 54.62 17.65
N PRO A 1030 -10.42 55.04 18.68
CA PRO A 1030 -10.11 54.69 20.07
C PRO A 1030 -10.40 53.22 20.40
N ASN A 1031 -9.48 52.58 21.14
CA ASN A 1031 -9.51 51.18 21.56
C ASN A 1031 -9.51 50.15 20.41
N PHE A 1032 -9.15 50.51 19.17
CA PHE A 1032 -9.25 49.63 18.00
C PHE A 1032 -8.43 48.33 18.13
N ALA A 1033 -7.26 48.38 18.79
CA ALA A 1033 -6.44 47.18 19.03
C ALA A 1033 -7.06 46.26 20.09
N ALA A 1034 -7.56 46.84 21.19
CA ALA A 1034 -8.27 46.09 22.24
C ALA A 1034 -9.59 45.50 21.73
N TRP A 1035 -10.29 46.24 20.85
CA TRP A 1035 -11.49 45.78 20.15
C TRP A 1035 -11.19 44.55 19.30
N TRP A 1036 -10.10 44.54 18.53
CA TRP A 1036 -9.72 43.37 17.71
C TRP A 1036 -9.45 42.14 18.57
N ASP A 1037 -8.69 42.27 19.66
CA ASP A 1037 -8.31 41.13 20.50
C ASP A 1037 -9.51 40.52 21.26
N GLN A 1038 -10.37 41.37 21.84
CA GLN A 1038 -11.62 40.94 22.48
C GLN A 1038 -12.57 40.31 21.47
N TRP A 1039 -12.72 40.93 20.29
CA TRP A 1039 -13.62 40.44 19.25
C TRP A 1039 -13.17 39.10 18.68
N LEU A 1040 -11.89 38.94 18.33
CA LEU A 1040 -11.38 37.71 17.73
C LEU A 1040 -11.41 36.56 18.75
N THR A 1041 -11.07 36.81 20.01
CA THR A 1041 -11.15 35.80 21.08
C THR A 1041 -12.59 35.30 21.27
N ASN A 1042 -13.57 36.21 21.31
CA ASN A 1042 -14.98 35.86 21.38
C ASN A 1042 -15.47 35.16 20.10
N TYR A 1043 -15.04 35.62 18.92
CA TYR A 1043 -15.40 35.05 17.63
C TYR A 1043 -14.99 33.58 17.50
N LEU A 1044 -13.74 33.26 17.84
CA LEU A 1044 -13.18 31.92 17.73
C LEU A 1044 -13.85 30.97 18.73
N ALA A 1045 -14.02 31.39 19.98
CA ALA A 1045 -14.75 30.61 20.99
C ALA A 1045 -16.21 30.34 20.58
N THR A 1046 -16.94 31.37 20.13
CA THR A 1046 -18.33 31.23 19.66
C THR A 1046 -18.43 30.31 18.44
N THR A 1047 -17.48 30.40 17.51
CA THR A 1047 -17.45 29.55 16.31
C THR A 1047 -17.09 28.10 16.64
N GLN A 1048 -16.15 27.88 17.55
CA GLN A 1048 -15.80 26.55 18.07
C GLN A 1048 -17.03 25.85 18.67
N GLU A 1049 -17.72 26.49 19.62
CA GLU A 1049 -18.90 25.87 20.26
C GLU A 1049 -20.06 25.69 19.27
N ARG A 1050 -20.21 26.60 18.28
CA ARG A 1050 -21.19 26.43 17.18
C ARG A 1050 -20.92 25.17 16.35
N ILE A 1051 -19.65 24.89 16.02
CA ILE A 1051 -19.33 23.68 15.23
C ILE A 1051 -19.33 22.41 16.10
N ARG A 1052 -18.96 22.48 17.38
CA ARG A 1052 -19.17 21.38 18.34
C ARG A 1052 -20.65 21.00 18.45
N SER A 1053 -21.54 21.97 18.63
CA SER A 1053 -22.99 21.75 18.66
C SER A 1053 -23.49 21.15 17.35
N TRP A 1054 -23.09 21.73 16.20
CA TRP A 1054 -23.45 21.21 14.89
C TRP A 1054 -22.95 19.79 14.66
N ALA A 1055 -21.76 19.43 15.12
CA ALA A 1055 -21.19 18.09 14.95
C ALA A 1055 -22.01 17.05 15.72
N ARG A 1056 -22.39 17.34 16.97
CA ARG A 1056 -23.31 16.48 17.75
C ARG A 1056 -24.68 16.36 17.06
N ASP A 1057 -25.25 17.46 16.59
CA ASP A 1057 -26.52 17.45 15.87
C ASP A 1057 -26.45 16.63 14.56
N ALA A 1058 -25.38 16.79 13.79
CA ALA A 1058 -25.16 16.08 12.52
C ALA A 1058 -24.97 14.58 12.75
N ILE A 1059 -24.15 14.20 13.74
CA ILE A 1059 -23.93 12.80 14.13
C ILE A 1059 -25.24 12.14 14.59
N ASN A 1060 -25.98 12.80 15.49
CA ASN A 1060 -27.27 12.29 15.97
C ASN A 1060 -28.30 12.12 14.84
N ARG A 1061 -28.33 13.07 13.89
CA ARG A 1061 -29.21 13.01 12.70
C ARG A 1061 -28.79 11.95 11.70
N ALA A 1062 -27.50 11.73 11.52
CA ALA A 1062 -26.98 10.66 10.67
C ALA A 1062 -27.29 9.28 11.25
N ALA A 1063 -27.17 9.11 12.57
CA ALA A 1063 -27.48 7.85 13.24
C ALA A 1063 -28.99 7.54 13.30
N ALA A 1064 -29.85 8.55 13.41
CA ALA A 1064 -31.28 8.34 13.72
C ALA A 1064 -32.04 7.44 12.72
N PRO A 1065 -31.92 7.57 11.38
CA PRO A 1065 -32.57 6.66 10.43
C PRO A 1065 -32.07 5.22 10.53
N PHE A 1066 -30.77 5.02 10.72
CA PHE A 1066 -30.15 3.69 10.89
C PHE A 1066 -30.64 3.02 12.17
N VAL A 1067 -30.65 3.76 13.29
CA VAL A 1067 -31.18 3.29 14.58
C VAL A 1067 -32.69 3.02 14.48
N GLN A 1068 -33.47 3.82 13.74
CA GLN A 1068 -34.89 3.54 13.52
C GLN A 1068 -35.09 2.23 12.74
N ALA A 1069 -34.40 2.06 11.61
CA ALA A 1069 -34.51 0.84 10.79
C ALA A 1069 -34.14 -0.42 11.58
N HIS A 1070 -33.08 -0.37 12.38
CA HIS A 1070 -32.68 -1.47 13.26
C HIS A 1070 -33.73 -1.79 14.35
N ASN A 1071 -34.36 -0.77 14.95
CA ASN A 1071 -35.47 -0.94 15.89
C ASN A 1071 -36.77 -1.46 15.22
N GLU A 1072 -36.90 -1.33 13.89
CA GLU A 1072 -37.99 -1.88 13.07
C GLU A 1072 -37.63 -3.29 12.52
N GLU A 1073 -36.61 -3.94 13.08
CA GLU A 1073 -36.09 -5.27 12.69
C GLU A 1073 -35.57 -5.36 11.24
N VAL A 1074 -35.14 -4.23 10.65
CA VAL A 1074 -34.51 -4.19 9.32
C VAL A 1074 -33.01 -4.49 9.43
N ASP A 1075 -32.58 -5.57 8.79
CA ASP A 1075 -31.17 -5.98 8.69
C ASP A 1075 -30.45 -5.19 7.57
N LEU A 1076 -29.74 -4.14 7.95
CA LEU A 1076 -28.92 -3.30 7.05
C LEU A 1076 -27.45 -3.70 7.13
N PHE A 1077 -26.86 -4.07 5.99
CA PHE A 1077 -25.45 -4.44 5.85
C PHE A 1077 -24.49 -3.34 6.33
N THR A 1078 -24.88 -2.08 6.18
CA THR A 1078 -24.07 -0.91 6.57
C THR A 1078 -24.25 -0.46 8.02
N TYR A 1079 -25.24 -0.96 8.77
CA TYR A 1079 -25.62 -0.43 10.10
C TYR A 1079 -24.44 -0.30 11.07
N ALA A 1080 -23.80 -1.42 11.40
CA ALA A 1080 -22.75 -1.45 12.42
C ALA A 1080 -21.46 -0.72 11.98
N GLN A 1081 -21.24 -0.60 10.67
CA GLN A 1081 -20.18 0.22 10.07
C GLN A 1081 -20.46 1.72 10.27
N VAL A 1082 -21.69 2.16 9.99
CA VAL A 1082 -22.11 3.56 10.10
C VAL A 1082 -22.12 4.02 11.56
N ILE A 1083 -22.76 3.26 12.45
CA ILE A 1083 -22.89 3.63 13.87
C ILE A 1083 -21.51 3.69 14.55
N GLY A 1084 -20.63 2.70 14.32
CA GLY A 1084 -19.28 2.72 14.89
C GLY A 1084 -18.43 3.91 14.43
N ALA A 1085 -18.57 4.35 13.18
CA ALA A 1085 -17.89 5.54 12.68
C ALA A 1085 -18.46 6.83 13.29
N LEU A 1086 -19.79 6.92 13.43
CA LEU A 1086 -20.47 8.06 14.03
C LEU A 1086 -20.19 8.21 15.53
N GLU A 1087 -20.09 7.10 16.28
CA GLU A 1087 -19.66 7.09 17.68
C GLU A 1087 -18.22 7.59 17.84
N ALA A 1088 -17.30 7.13 16.99
CA ALA A 1088 -15.91 7.58 17.04
C ALA A 1088 -15.77 9.07 16.67
N MET A 1089 -16.57 9.58 15.72
CA MET A 1089 -16.67 11.02 15.48
C MET A 1089 -17.24 11.78 16.69
N LEU A 1090 -18.14 11.17 17.48
CA LEU A 1090 -18.76 11.80 18.65
C LEU A 1090 -17.77 11.97 19.80
N GLU A 1091 -16.84 11.03 19.97
CA GLU A 1091 -15.74 11.09 20.94
C GLU A 1091 -14.75 12.22 20.59
N GLU A 1092 -14.48 12.44 19.29
CA GLU A 1092 -13.60 13.50 18.82
C GLU A 1092 -14.22 14.92 18.81
N VAL A 1093 -15.53 15.07 19.09
CA VAL A 1093 -16.19 16.40 19.05
C VAL A 1093 -15.51 17.41 19.99
N ASP A 1094 -15.11 17.00 21.19
CA ASP A 1094 -14.51 17.93 22.14
C ASP A 1094 -13.04 18.29 21.80
N ASN A 1095 -12.42 17.57 20.86
CA ASN A 1095 -11.13 17.95 20.28
C ASN A 1095 -11.23 19.04 19.19
N ILE A 1096 -12.44 19.30 18.65
CA ILE A 1096 -12.71 20.48 17.79
C ILE A 1096 -12.35 21.76 18.58
N ARG A 1097 -11.29 22.45 18.17
CA ARG A 1097 -10.84 23.72 18.76
C ARG A 1097 -10.06 24.58 17.79
N PHE A 1098 -10.06 25.90 17.97
CA PHE A 1098 -9.10 26.76 17.26
C PHE A 1098 -7.70 26.68 17.85
N PRO A 1099 -6.65 27.10 17.10
CA PRO A 1099 -5.29 27.18 17.61
C PRO A 1099 -5.19 27.97 18.92
N PRO A 1100 -4.43 27.50 19.92
CA PRO A 1100 -4.23 28.25 21.15
C PRO A 1100 -3.50 29.56 20.88
N ASP A 1101 -3.81 30.58 21.69
CA ASP A 1101 -3.09 31.85 21.70
C ASP A 1101 -1.68 31.66 22.25
N THR A 1102 -0.68 31.70 21.36
CA THR A 1102 0.74 31.66 21.73
C THR A 1102 1.41 33.01 21.58
N SER A 1103 0.65 34.10 21.40
CA SER A 1103 1.18 35.40 20.99
C SER A 1103 2.07 36.09 22.03
N MET A 1104 2.03 35.66 23.30
CA MET A 1104 2.85 36.18 24.40
C MET A 1104 4.19 35.45 24.60
N ARG A 1105 5.17 35.71 23.72
CA ARG A 1105 6.63 35.69 24.03
C ARG A 1105 7.46 36.26 22.86
N ASN A 1106 7.86 37.53 22.98
CA ASN A 1106 8.77 38.27 22.10
C ASN A 1106 8.47 38.23 20.59
N PRO A 1107 7.99 39.34 19.97
CA PRO A 1107 8.30 39.56 18.56
C PRO A 1107 9.83 39.73 18.43
N GLN A 1108 10.50 38.77 17.78
CA GLN A 1108 11.80 39.03 17.17
C GLN A 1108 11.57 39.59 15.76
N PRO A 1109 12.34 40.61 15.34
CA PRO A 1109 12.16 41.32 14.07
C PRO A 1109 12.67 40.56 12.84
#